data_AF-D7GI76-F1
#
_entry.id   AF-D7GI76-F1
#
_cell.length_a   1.000
_cell.length_b   1.000
_cell.length_c   1.000
_cell.angle_alpha   90.00
_cell.angle_beta   90.00
_cell.angle_gamma   90.00
#
_symmetry.space_group_name_H-M   'P 1'
#
loop_
_entity.id
_entity.type
_entity.pdbx_description
1 polymer ?
#
loop_
_entity_poly.entity_id
_entity_poly.type
_entity_poly.pdbx_seq_one_letter_code
_entity_poly.pdbx_strand_id
1 'polypeptide(L)'
;MMATGNSDSPPLGPEAEASRDGSPSETFFKVLKAHAHGGTDAAVRASDSTSQRSVQALPAAGVKELIDWMRNHLEGGPKSRTPLMAYLVGGPGGGKSAAAAQVVQGLAPLGPESPLAERSYRYASPAGNLTVINDATIPKQANKGSLAHDIDEAASAGENLLACVNRGVIVDDLGRAQRDASSGEEQTAGVTVLRWLAQPFGQDPRSDPSDRWCIRSDSGEPWSFLRSGSLKRSGEHVAQLLVVFLDECSLLEVRPETTLSESGPIAGEYSVARFDALEPTSNSSGYDLLSKILELASQHQDPLGAGSNPVTANIASLTHERIRRNFLHILRAAEIIGERRFSYRDLWAVYSRALLGSLVSHDSIDSASTSMEVDMEVAGNNAYHPTKRWAAAQRLGQLRFFMSVFAPTSGTEGPTSVFDQLASMVRTADPASDAPLGHLDKDAPSRSGWATPVYDAFSVIGKESSPLNLLRPDLDPDLKNVVGPLETIIDRAYQSLQTSSNADLEDDRRRASQWYGRYLLRLYAVSKGIPALYNEVTTWSRAWRTSKNDGTLNETLTGGLTSLLNPRRSESQRDTSYVPTFASRAEPVTSTTTHPILVTQLGDMQFRTRVEGERIWVHVADQSSDAGKIALDLDLIRLILTVSGQHSGITEMSSTISPRLERIRSARLRSVNSGPNPPQSIRVMSGKSTYPVAVVKGPTNAG
;
A
#
# COMPACT_ATOMS: atom_id res chain seq x y z
N MET A 1 52.99 -22.28 -63.41
CA MET A 1 53.20 -20.85 -63.14
C MET A 1 52.56 -20.53 -61.79
N MET A 2 53.40 -20.17 -60.79
CA MET A 2 53.11 -19.56 -59.47
C MET A 2 52.07 -20.28 -58.56
N ALA A 3 52.41 -21.11 -57.56
CA ALA A 3 53.17 -20.94 -56.30
C ALA A 3 52.32 -20.49 -55.08
N THR A 4 52.15 -21.43 -54.12
CA THR A 4 52.19 -21.34 -52.63
C THR A 4 51.31 -20.30 -51.90
N GLY A 5 50.66 -20.53 -50.75
CA GLY A 5 50.71 -21.57 -49.72
C GLY A 5 49.95 -21.04 -48.47
N ASN A 6 49.54 -21.95 -47.57
CA ASN A 6 48.86 -21.67 -46.29
C ASN A 6 49.67 -20.77 -45.34
N SER A 7 48.97 -19.97 -44.52
CA SER A 7 49.38 -19.71 -43.13
C SER A 7 48.19 -19.31 -42.25
N ASP A 8 47.99 -20.06 -41.17
CA ASP A 8 47.12 -19.77 -40.03
C ASP A 8 47.37 -18.39 -39.41
N SER A 9 46.29 -17.75 -38.94
CA SER A 9 46.31 -16.72 -37.90
C SER A 9 44.98 -16.74 -37.11
N PRO A 10 45.01 -16.58 -35.79
CA PRO A 10 43.96 -17.01 -34.86
C PRO A 10 42.71 -16.12 -34.92
N PRO A 11 41.54 -16.62 -34.45
CA PRO A 11 40.38 -15.76 -34.26
C PRO A 11 40.75 -14.68 -33.25
N LEU A 12 40.60 -13.43 -33.67
CA LEU A 12 40.64 -12.26 -32.80
C LEU A 12 39.71 -12.54 -31.61
N GLY A 13 40.29 -12.59 -30.41
CA GLY A 13 39.54 -12.69 -29.16
C GLY A 13 38.55 -11.53 -29.04
N PRO A 14 37.59 -11.62 -28.10
CA PRO A 14 36.68 -10.53 -27.85
C PRO A 14 37.53 -9.34 -27.40
N GLU A 15 37.65 -8.33 -28.26
CA GLU A 15 38.14 -7.03 -27.85
C GLU A 15 37.28 -6.61 -26.66
N ALA A 16 37.92 -6.49 -25.50
CA ALA A 16 37.31 -5.93 -24.32
C ALA A 16 36.75 -4.57 -24.70
N GLU A 17 35.42 -4.48 -24.79
CA GLU A 17 34.70 -3.21 -24.78
C GLU A 17 35.02 -2.52 -23.46
N ALA A 18 36.09 -1.71 -23.50
CA ALA A 18 36.39 -0.77 -22.45
C ALA A 18 35.15 0.11 -22.25
N SER A 19 34.61 0.07 -21.04
CA SER A 19 33.50 0.87 -20.53
C SER A 19 33.60 2.32 -20.98
N ARG A 20 32.82 2.71 -22.00
CA ARG A 20 32.44 4.11 -22.20
C ARG A 20 31.47 4.46 -21.06
N ASP A 21 31.98 5.09 -20.01
CA ASP A 21 31.10 5.80 -19.06
C ASP A 21 30.25 6.78 -19.87
N GLY A 22 28.95 6.49 -19.96
CA GLY A 22 27.98 7.34 -20.67
C GLY A 22 27.86 8.72 -20.01
N SER A 23 27.22 9.66 -20.70
CA SER A 23 26.92 10.97 -20.11
C SER A 23 26.20 10.83 -18.76
N PRO A 24 26.36 11.76 -17.80
CA PRO A 24 25.64 11.71 -16.51
C PRO A 24 24.12 11.54 -16.68
N SER A 25 23.57 12.16 -17.73
CA SER A 25 22.18 12.00 -18.15
C SER A 25 21.84 10.56 -18.56
N GLU A 26 22.60 9.95 -19.47
CA GLU A 26 22.39 8.53 -19.85
C GLU A 26 22.52 7.60 -18.64
N THR A 27 23.45 7.88 -17.73
CA THR A 27 23.66 7.11 -16.51
C THR A 27 22.44 7.20 -15.59
N PHE A 28 21.87 8.39 -15.41
CA PHE A 28 20.63 8.60 -14.64
C PHE A 28 19.44 7.81 -15.20
N PHE A 29 19.20 7.90 -16.52
CA PHE A 29 18.11 7.15 -17.17
C PHE A 29 18.31 5.64 -17.12
N LYS A 30 19.54 5.16 -17.33
CA LYS A 30 19.89 3.74 -17.24
C LYS A 30 19.65 3.20 -15.82
N VAL A 31 20.03 3.95 -14.78
CA VAL A 31 19.80 3.56 -13.37
C VAL A 31 18.30 3.50 -13.06
N LEU A 32 17.51 4.50 -13.47
CA LEU A 32 16.06 4.48 -13.25
C LEU A 32 15.39 3.28 -13.94
N LYS A 33 15.75 2.99 -15.19
CA LYS A 33 15.17 1.87 -15.96
C LYS A 33 15.62 0.51 -15.44
N ALA A 34 16.90 0.33 -15.08
CA ALA A 34 17.46 -0.94 -14.61
C ALA A 34 16.80 -1.47 -13.33
N HIS A 35 16.28 -0.56 -12.50
CA HIS A 35 15.57 -0.91 -11.26
C HIS A 35 14.03 -0.89 -11.40
N ALA A 36 13.48 -0.31 -12.49
CA ALA A 36 12.04 -0.22 -12.72
C ALA A 36 11.47 -1.39 -13.55
N HIS A 37 12.25 -1.90 -14.50
CA HIS A 37 12.01 -3.22 -15.09
C HIS A 37 12.69 -4.22 -14.19
N GLY A 38 11.94 -5.14 -13.57
CA GLY A 38 12.46 -6.09 -12.59
C GLY A 38 13.83 -6.62 -13.01
N GLY A 39 14.87 -6.02 -12.42
CA GLY A 39 16.25 -6.24 -12.82
C GLY A 39 16.51 -7.73 -12.91
N THR A 40 17.29 -8.13 -13.89
CA THR A 40 17.57 -9.50 -14.31
C THR A 40 17.98 -10.47 -13.20
N ASP A 41 18.24 -9.97 -12.00
CA ASP A 41 18.35 -10.75 -10.79
C ASP A 41 17.10 -10.58 -9.91
N ALA A 42 16.16 -11.52 -10.04
CA ALA A 42 15.03 -11.68 -9.12
C ALA A 42 15.47 -11.80 -7.64
N ALA A 43 16.76 -12.07 -7.43
CA ALA A 43 17.46 -12.01 -6.17
C ALA A 43 18.84 -11.40 -6.41
N VAL A 44 19.09 -10.16 -5.97
CA VAL A 44 20.45 -9.60 -5.90
C VAL A 44 21.32 -10.64 -5.18
N ARG A 45 22.43 -11.08 -5.80
CA ARG A 45 23.32 -12.01 -5.12
C ARG A 45 23.79 -11.33 -3.85
N ALA A 46 23.84 -12.09 -2.77
CA ALA A 46 24.36 -11.57 -1.51
C ALA A 46 25.87 -11.19 -1.64
N SER A 47 26.53 -11.64 -2.71
CA SER A 47 27.92 -11.33 -3.10
C SER A 47 28.09 -10.28 -4.20
N ASP A 48 27.03 -9.73 -4.82
CA ASP A 48 27.19 -8.81 -5.96
C ASP A 48 27.72 -7.42 -5.53
N SER A 49 28.97 -7.15 -5.91
CA SER A 49 29.69 -5.90 -5.70
C SER A 49 29.32 -4.79 -6.70
N THR A 50 28.41 -5.05 -7.66
CA THR A 50 27.80 -4.03 -8.54
C THR A 50 26.91 -3.04 -7.79
N SER A 51 26.70 -3.24 -6.48
CA SER A 51 25.95 -2.38 -5.57
C SER A 51 26.54 -0.97 -5.36
N GLN A 52 27.76 -0.66 -5.84
CA GLN A 52 28.38 0.66 -5.67
C GLN A 52 27.66 1.83 -6.35
N ARG A 53 26.70 1.59 -7.25
CA ARG A 53 25.83 2.64 -7.84
C ARG A 53 24.34 2.47 -7.52
N SER A 54 23.99 1.69 -6.49
CA SER A 54 22.59 1.50 -6.07
C SER A 54 22.13 2.61 -5.11
N VAL A 55 20.97 3.22 -5.38
CA VAL A 55 20.33 4.13 -4.42
C VAL A 55 19.91 3.32 -3.19
N GLN A 56 20.65 3.46 -2.09
CA GLN A 56 20.31 2.80 -0.83
C GLN A 56 19.35 3.69 -0.03
N ALA A 57 18.06 3.39 -0.08
CA ALA A 57 17.07 4.06 0.75
C ALA A 57 17.12 3.56 2.21
N LEU A 58 16.57 4.37 3.13
CA LEU A 58 16.27 3.94 4.50
C LEU A 58 15.43 2.66 4.44
N PRO A 59 15.84 1.57 5.12
CA PRO A 59 15.12 0.31 5.08
C PRO A 59 13.81 0.38 5.89
N ALA A 60 12.94 -0.62 5.70
CA ALA A 60 11.69 -0.72 6.43
C ALA A 60 11.94 -0.84 7.96
N ALA A 61 10.91 -0.53 8.75
CA ALA A 61 10.99 -0.58 10.21
C ALA A 61 11.49 -1.95 10.71
N GLY A 62 12.45 -1.97 11.63
CA GLY A 62 13.05 -3.18 12.19
C GLY A 62 14.08 -3.88 11.31
N VAL A 63 14.18 -3.57 10.01
CA VAL A 63 15.12 -4.26 9.10
C VAL A 63 16.57 -3.86 9.38
N LYS A 64 16.86 -2.56 9.55
CA LYS A 64 18.22 -2.09 9.87
C LYS A 64 18.69 -2.72 11.17
N GLU A 65 17.81 -2.68 12.17
CA GLU A 65 18.09 -3.17 13.50
C GLU A 65 18.38 -4.67 13.47
N LEU A 66 17.60 -5.46 12.71
CA LEU A 66 17.85 -6.89 12.50
C LEU A 66 19.19 -7.15 11.81
N ILE A 67 19.55 -6.36 10.79
CA ILE A 67 20.85 -6.47 10.11
C ILE A 67 21.97 -6.24 11.12
N ASP A 68 21.93 -5.12 11.83
CA ASP A 68 22.95 -4.74 12.82
C ASP A 68 23.06 -5.81 13.92
N TRP A 69 21.94 -6.32 14.41
CA TRP A 69 21.90 -7.35 15.45
C TRP A 69 22.48 -8.69 14.98
N MET A 70 22.11 -9.16 13.78
CA MET A 70 22.69 -10.38 13.21
C MET A 70 24.19 -10.22 12.97
N ARG A 71 24.64 -9.12 12.39
CA ARG A 71 26.07 -8.87 12.16
C ARG A 71 26.87 -8.87 13.45
N ASN A 72 26.40 -8.14 14.46
CA ASN A 72 27.03 -8.11 15.78
C ASN A 72 27.07 -9.50 16.45
N HIS A 73 26.04 -10.33 16.24
CA HIS A 73 26.04 -11.71 16.72
C HIS A 73 27.10 -12.56 16.02
N LEU A 74 27.15 -12.51 14.69
CA LEU A 74 28.05 -13.30 13.84
C LEU A 74 29.52 -12.93 14.06
N GLU A 75 29.82 -11.64 14.30
CA GLU A 75 31.16 -11.13 14.59
C GLU A 75 31.64 -11.42 16.03
N GLY A 76 30.72 -11.64 16.98
CA GLY A 76 30.99 -11.72 18.43
C GLY A 76 31.78 -12.95 18.92
N GLY A 77 32.08 -13.91 18.03
CA GLY A 77 32.89 -15.09 18.33
C GLY A 77 32.19 -16.23 19.08
N PRO A 78 32.87 -17.39 19.27
CA PRO A 78 32.25 -18.68 19.59
C PRO A 78 31.96 -18.93 21.08
N LYS A 79 31.98 -17.90 21.95
CA LYS A 79 31.71 -18.09 23.39
C LYS A 79 30.21 -18.33 23.64
N SER A 80 29.77 -19.58 23.43
CA SER A 80 28.48 -20.17 23.81
C SER A 80 27.27 -19.24 23.64
N ARG A 81 27.11 -18.63 22.46
CA ARG A 81 25.87 -17.92 22.11
C ARG A 81 24.93 -18.90 21.41
N THR A 82 23.69 -18.97 21.88
CA THR A 82 22.62 -19.75 21.26
C THR A 82 22.42 -19.29 19.81
N PRO A 83 22.22 -20.20 18.84
CA PRO A 83 21.97 -19.86 17.44
C PRO A 83 20.82 -18.85 17.27
N LEU A 84 20.94 -18.01 16.25
CA LEU A 84 20.00 -16.95 15.94
C LEU A 84 19.31 -17.24 14.62
N MET A 85 17.98 -17.28 14.65
CA MET A 85 17.13 -17.47 13.48
C MET A 85 16.28 -16.23 13.23
N ALA A 86 16.60 -15.53 12.16
CA ALA A 86 15.96 -14.29 11.75
C ALA A 86 15.09 -14.49 10.49
N TYR A 87 13.93 -13.85 10.47
CA TYR A 87 12.97 -13.97 9.37
C TYR A 87 12.55 -12.59 8.88
N LEU A 88 12.71 -12.35 7.58
CA LEU A 88 12.17 -11.19 6.87
C LEU A 88 10.92 -11.62 6.12
N VAL A 89 9.74 -11.29 6.65
CA VAL A 89 8.45 -11.74 6.12
C VAL A 89 7.75 -10.60 5.37
N GLY A 90 7.28 -10.87 4.15
CA GLY A 90 6.45 -9.90 3.42
C GLY A 90 6.40 -10.16 1.92
N GLY A 91 5.70 -9.31 1.17
CA GLY A 91 5.57 -9.43 -0.29
C GLY A 91 6.89 -9.28 -1.08
N PRO A 92 6.89 -9.62 -2.38
CA PRO A 92 8.05 -9.38 -3.26
C PRO A 92 8.34 -7.88 -3.36
N GLY A 93 9.61 -7.52 -3.61
CA GLY A 93 10.02 -6.11 -3.78
C GLY A 93 10.17 -5.30 -2.50
N GLY A 94 9.97 -5.90 -1.31
CA GLY A 94 10.12 -5.22 0.00
C GLY A 94 11.55 -4.97 0.47
N GLY A 95 12.59 -5.33 -0.31
CA GLY A 95 14.00 -5.12 0.07
C GLY A 95 14.64 -6.26 0.87
N LYS A 96 14.00 -7.44 0.95
CA LYS A 96 14.52 -8.61 1.71
C LYS A 96 15.92 -9.06 1.25
N SER A 97 16.13 -9.27 -0.05
CA SER A 97 17.42 -9.68 -0.59
C SER A 97 18.51 -8.63 -0.40
N ALA A 98 18.16 -7.34 -0.46
CA ALA A 98 19.11 -6.26 -0.18
C ALA A 98 19.54 -6.26 1.29
N ALA A 99 18.62 -6.54 2.23
CA ALA A 99 18.96 -6.73 3.64
C ALA A 99 19.85 -7.97 3.85
N ALA A 100 19.54 -9.09 3.20
CA ALA A 100 20.36 -10.30 3.28
C ALA A 100 21.79 -10.09 2.76
N ALA A 101 21.95 -9.35 1.66
CA ALA A 101 23.27 -8.97 1.13
C ALA A 101 24.09 -8.16 2.14
N GLN A 102 23.46 -7.25 2.89
CA GLN A 102 24.13 -6.49 3.95
C GLN A 102 24.55 -7.34 5.15
N VAL A 103 23.78 -8.39 5.50
CA VAL A 103 24.14 -9.30 6.60
C VAL A 103 25.37 -10.13 6.27
N VAL A 104 25.48 -10.63 5.03
CA VAL A 104 26.60 -11.51 4.64
C VAL A 104 27.85 -10.75 4.22
N GLN A 105 27.78 -9.43 4.10
CA GLN A 105 28.89 -8.62 3.62
C GLN A 105 30.11 -8.79 4.54
N GLY A 106 31.18 -9.38 3.99
CA GLY A 106 32.42 -9.67 4.71
C GLY A 106 32.54 -11.11 5.25
N LEU A 107 31.50 -11.95 5.08
CA LEU A 107 31.55 -13.38 5.41
C LEU A 107 32.07 -14.22 4.23
N ALA A 108 32.76 -15.32 4.55
CA ALA A 108 33.27 -16.24 3.53
C ALA A 108 32.19 -17.26 3.12
N PRO A 109 31.88 -17.43 1.82
CA PRO A 109 30.91 -18.42 1.36
C PRO A 109 31.43 -19.85 1.56
N LEU A 110 30.52 -20.76 1.94
CA LEU A 110 30.75 -22.19 2.14
C LEU A 110 30.00 -22.98 1.04
N GLY A 111 30.52 -22.94 -0.19
CA GLY A 111 29.95 -23.64 -1.34
C GLY A 111 30.56 -23.17 -2.67
N PRO A 112 30.39 -23.92 -3.77
CA PRO A 112 30.84 -23.49 -5.10
C PRO A 112 30.08 -22.24 -5.55
N GLU A 113 30.76 -21.28 -6.17
CA GLU A 113 30.11 -20.13 -6.80
C GLU A 113 29.30 -20.60 -8.00
N SER A 114 27.97 -20.57 -7.89
CA SER A 114 27.06 -20.88 -8.99
C SER A 114 26.70 -19.60 -9.76
N PRO A 115 26.68 -19.63 -11.10
CA PRO A 115 26.25 -18.49 -11.90
C PRO A 115 24.74 -18.22 -11.81
N LEU A 116 23.94 -19.10 -11.22
CA LEU A 116 22.49 -18.97 -11.08
C LEU A 116 22.10 -18.61 -9.63
N ALA A 117 20.97 -17.92 -9.46
CA ALA A 117 20.40 -17.67 -8.13
C ALA A 117 19.98 -19.01 -7.47
N GLU A 118 20.62 -19.34 -6.35
CA GLU A 118 20.31 -20.51 -5.54
C GLU A 118 19.32 -20.12 -4.42
N ARG A 119 18.49 -21.07 -4.01
CA ARG A 119 17.52 -20.86 -2.92
C ARG A 119 18.21 -20.56 -1.59
N SER A 120 19.32 -21.26 -1.31
CA SER A 120 20.01 -21.25 -0.03
C SER A 120 21.52 -21.08 -0.22
N TYR A 121 22.12 -20.20 0.56
CA TYR A 121 23.55 -19.94 0.59
C TYR A 121 24.08 -20.18 2.00
N ARG A 122 25.33 -20.66 2.14
CA ARG A 122 25.96 -20.88 3.45
C ARG A 122 27.22 -20.04 3.56
N TYR A 123 27.46 -19.50 4.75
CA TYR A 123 28.59 -18.63 5.04
C TYR A 123 29.25 -19.03 6.36
N ALA A 124 30.58 -18.96 6.40
CA ALA A 124 31.35 -19.14 7.62
C ALA A 124 31.31 -17.85 8.44
N SER A 125 31.06 -17.97 9.74
CA SER A 125 31.18 -16.85 10.68
C SER A 125 31.87 -17.28 11.99
N PRO A 126 32.49 -16.34 12.73
CA PRO A 126 33.05 -16.61 14.05
C PRO A 126 32.06 -17.20 15.08
N ALA A 127 30.77 -16.93 14.95
CA ALA A 127 29.72 -17.44 15.84
C ALA A 127 29.05 -18.74 15.36
N GLY A 128 29.61 -19.39 14.33
CA GLY A 128 29.04 -20.58 13.68
C GLY A 128 28.55 -20.28 12.27
N ASN A 129 28.20 -21.32 11.52
CA ASN A 129 27.75 -21.13 10.13
C ASN A 129 26.42 -20.36 10.08
N LEU A 130 26.28 -19.54 9.05
CA LEU A 130 25.03 -18.86 8.69
C LEU A 130 24.47 -19.49 7.42
N THR A 131 23.22 -19.93 7.48
CA THR A 131 22.43 -20.32 6.31
C THR A 131 21.50 -19.17 5.93
N VAL A 132 21.52 -18.75 4.67
CA VAL A 132 20.68 -17.67 4.12
C VAL A 132 19.74 -18.24 3.07
N ILE A 133 18.43 -18.15 3.33
CA ILE A 133 17.40 -18.50 2.35
C ILE A 133 16.97 -17.19 1.66
N ASN A 134 17.44 -16.96 0.43
CA ASN A 134 17.27 -15.68 -0.28
C ASN A 134 15.87 -15.54 -0.91
N ASP A 135 15.33 -16.63 -1.46
CA ASP A 135 13.95 -16.70 -1.91
C ASP A 135 13.38 -18.10 -1.65
N ALA A 136 12.51 -18.20 -0.63
CA ALA A 136 11.86 -19.46 -0.27
C ALA A 136 10.90 -19.99 -1.35
N THR A 137 10.60 -19.22 -2.41
CA THR A 137 9.77 -19.68 -3.55
C THR A 137 10.56 -20.50 -4.57
N ILE A 138 11.90 -20.43 -4.60
CA ILE A 138 12.73 -21.20 -5.53
C ILE A 138 12.81 -22.67 -5.04
N PRO A 139 12.40 -23.67 -5.83
CA PRO A 139 12.55 -25.08 -5.45
C PRO A 139 14.00 -25.55 -5.56
N LYS A 140 14.50 -26.32 -4.56
CA LYS A 140 15.78 -27.05 -4.68
C LYS A 140 15.66 -28.10 -5.81
N GLN A 141 16.60 -28.12 -6.76
CA GLN A 141 16.66 -29.21 -7.75
C GLN A 141 17.02 -30.52 -7.02
N ALA A 142 16.28 -31.59 -7.34
CA ALA A 142 16.40 -32.97 -6.86
C ALA A 142 15.63 -33.42 -5.59
N ASN A 143 14.96 -32.54 -4.83
CA ASN A 143 13.84 -32.92 -3.95
C ASN A 143 13.14 -31.66 -3.44
N LYS A 144 11.82 -31.75 -3.20
CA LYS A 144 10.94 -30.68 -2.74
C LYS A 144 11.35 -30.10 -1.36
N GLY A 145 12.45 -29.37 -1.27
CA GLY A 145 12.83 -28.68 -0.03
C GLY A 145 11.80 -27.62 0.32
N SER A 146 11.00 -27.85 1.36
CA SER A 146 10.11 -26.85 1.96
C SER A 146 10.92 -25.92 2.86
N LEU A 147 10.42 -24.71 3.12
CA LEU A 147 10.99 -23.81 4.11
C LEU A 147 10.98 -24.47 5.50
N ALA A 148 9.96 -25.27 5.80
CA ALA A 148 9.94 -26.08 7.02
C ALA A 148 11.17 -26.98 7.14
N HIS A 149 11.55 -27.68 6.07
CA HIS A 149 12.72 -28.55 6.06
C HIS A 149 14.03 -27.77 6.22
N ASP A 150 14.16 -26.63 5.54
CA ASP A 150 15.34 -25.77 5.69
C ASP A 150 15.51 -25.28 7.14
N ILE A 151 14.40 -24.99 7.84
CA ILE A 151 14.41 -24.63 9.27
C ILE A 151 14.78 -25.83 10.15
N ASP A 152 14.26 -27.03 9.85
CA ASP A 152 14.58 -28.26 10.58
C ASP A 152 16.07 -28.63 10.48
N GLU A 153 16.68 -28.45 9.30
CA GLU A 153 18.11 -28.64 9.07
C GLU A 153 18.94 -27.67 9.91
N ALA A 154 18.62 -26.37 9.86
CA ALA A 154 19.32 -25.34 10.62
C ALA A 154 19.21 -25.55 12.14
N ALA A 155 18.01 -25.90 12.63
CA ALA A 155 17.77 -26.17 14.05
C ALA A 155 18.53 -27.41 14.55
N SER A 156 18.61 -28.45 13.72
CA SER A 156 19.31 -29.69 14.06
C SER A 156 20.82 -29.54 14.02
N ALA A 157 21.33 -28.72 13.09
CA ALA A 157 22.75 -28.42 12.96
C ALA A 157 23.25 -27.36 13.96
N GLY A 158 22.35 -26.65 14.65
CA GLY A 158 22.71 -25.55 15.55
C GLY A 158 23.29 -24.36 14.79
N GLU A 159 22.79 -24.08 13.58
CA GLU A 159 23.28 -23.01 12.72
C GLU A 159 22.44 -21.74 12.84
N ASN A 160 23.06 -20.60 12.55
CA ASN A 160 22.34 -19.35 12.37
C ASN A 160 21.55 -19.38 11.06
N LEU A 161 20.37 -18.75 11.04
CA LEU A 161 19.49 -18.73 9.89
C LEU A 161 19.02 -17.30 9.60
N LEU A 162 19.10 -16.88 8.33
CA LEU A 162 18.38 -15.71 7.82
C LEU A 162 17.47 -16.15 6.68
N ALA A 163 16.15 -16.03 6.86
CA ALA A 163 15.19 -16.44 5.86
C ALA A 163 14.37 -15.26 5.31
N CYS A 164 14.42 -15.06 3.99
CA CYS A 164 13.58 -14.13 3.27
C CYS A 164 12.31 -14.85 2.79
N VAL A 165 11.17 -14.56 3.43
CA VAL A 165 9.95 -15.36 3.31
C VAL A 165 8.81 -14.52 2.72
N ASN A 166 8.18 -15.05 1.66
CA ASN A 166 6.91 -14.52 1.17
C ASN A 166 5.75 -15.18 1.92
N ARG A 167 4.70 -14.41 2.29
CA ARG A 167 3.55 -14.95 3.04
C ARG A 167 2.89 -16.17 2.39
N GLY A 168 2.83 -16.21 1.06
CA GLY A 168 2.29 -17.35 0.31
C GLY A 168 3.04 -18.66 0.59
N VAL A 169 4.37 -18.61 0.76
CA VAL A 169 5.19 -19.79 1.06
C VAL A 169 4.83 -20.39 2.42
N ILE A 170 4.56 -19.53 3.42
CA ILE A 170 4.14 -19.98 4.76
C ILE A 170 2.83 -20.76 4.67
N VAL A 171 1.84 -20.23 3.91
CA VAL A 171 0.53 -20.87 3.73
C VAL A 171 0.67 -22.20 2.98
N ASP A 172 1.45 -22.21 1.90
CA ASP A 172 1.66 -23.40 1.07
C ASP A 172 2.34 -24.53 1.86
N ASP A 173 3.38 -24.22 2.63
CA ASP A 173 4.10 -25.20 3.43
C ASP A 173 3.29 -25.70 4.62
N LEU A 174 2.51 -24.83 5.28
CA LEU A 174 1.57 -25.27 6.31
C LEU A 174 0.48 -26.18 5.74
N GLY A 175 -0.02 -25.89 4.55
CA GLY A 175 -0.99 -26.74 3.85
C GLY A 175 -0.42 -28.08 3.39
N ARG A 176 0.90 -28.16 3.13
CA ARG A 176 1.61 -29.44 2.92
C ARG A 176 1.75 -30.20 4.23
N ALA A 177 2.26 -29.55 5.26
CA ALA A 177 2.44 -30.15 6.59
C ALA A 177 1.13 -30.69 7.19
N GLN A 178 -0.01 -30.03 6.95
CA GLN A 178 -1.32 -30.56 7.37
C GLN A 178 -1.72 -31.84 6.65
N ARG A 179 -1.40 -31.98 5.35
CA ARG A 179 -1.67 -33.20 4.58
C ARG A 179 -0.76 -34.35 5.01
N ASP A 180 0.49 -34.03 5.32
CA ASP A 180 1.48 -35.01 5.77
C ASP A 180 1.21 -35.42 7.24
N ALA A 181 0.70 -34.53 8.10
CA ALA A 181 0.30 -34.85 9.47
C ALA A 181 -0.84 -35.91 9.55
N SER A 182 -1.72 -35.99 8.54
CA SER A 182 -2.71 -37.07 8.43
C SER A 182 -2.08 -38.46 8.27
N SER A 183 -0.77 -38.54 7.98
CA SER A 183 0.00 -39.79 7.87
C SER A 183 0.75 -40.18 9.15
N GLY A 184 0.61 -39.41 10.23
CA GLY A 184 1.17 -39.76 11.56
C GLY A 184 2.57 -39.23 11.84
N GLU A 185 3.09 -38.27 11.07
CA GLU A 185 4.38 -37.63 11.34
C GLU A 185 4.36 -36.70 12.57
N GLU A 186 5.45 -36.72 13.35
CA GLU A 186 5.70 -35.86 14.50
C GLU A 186 5.80 -34.38 14.11
N GLN A 187 5.37 -33.48 14.99
CA GLN A 187 5.51 -32.04 14.82
C GLN A 187 7.00 -31.64 14.85
N THR A 188 7.49 -31.00 13.77
CA THR A 188 8.89 -30.58 13.63
C THR A 188 9.14 -29.12 14.07
N ALA A 189 10.41 -28.70 14.11
CA ALA A 189 10.78 -27.32 14.43
C ALA A 189 10.28 -26.36 13.35
N GLY A 190 10.46 -26.73 12.08
CA GLY A 190 10.02 -25.97 10.92
C GLY A 190 8.52 -25.72 10.92
N VAL A 191 7.71 -26.75 11.12
CA VAL A 191 6.24 -26.60 11.20
C VAL A 191 5.84 -25.69 12.38
N THR A 192 6.52 -25.83 13.52
CA THR A 192 6.25 -25.01 14.71
C THR A 192 6.57 -23.53 14.46
N VAL A 193 7.71 -23.23 13.84
CA VAL A 193 8.08 -21.86 13.44
C VAL A 193 7.10 -21.31 12.40
N LEU A 194 6.76 -22.06 11.36
CA LEU A 194 5.82 -21.59 10.34
C LEU A 194 4.43 -21.27 10.93
N ARG A 195 3.93 -22.09 11.87
CA ARG A 195 2.67 -21.80 12.58
C ARG A 195 2.77 -20.50 13.38
N TRP A 196 3.89 -20.29 14.06
CA TRP A 196 4.13 -19.05 14.81
C TRP A 196 4.20 -17.83 13.89
N LEU A 197 4.89 -17.92 12.74
CA LEU A 197 4.95 -16.85 11.73
C LEU A 197 3.57 -16.54 11.11
N ALA A 198 2.68 -17.53 11.01
CA ALA A 198 1.33 -17.37 10.47
C ALA A 198 0.32 -16.79 11.47
N GLN A 199 0.63 -16.76 12.77
CA GLN A 199 -0.31 -16.33 13.80
C GLN A 199 -0.50 -14.81 13.81
N PRO A 200 -1.76 -14.32 13.97
CA PRO A 200 -2.04 -12.92 14.21
C PRO A 200 -1.32 -12.39 15.44
N PHE A 201 -0.95 -11.10 15.43
CA PHE A 201 -0.28 -10.45 16.57
C PHE A 201 -1.16 -10.46 17.82
N GLY A 202 -0.52 -10.60 18.98
CA GLY A 202 -1.19 -10.65 20.29
C GLY A 202 -1.94 -11.96 20.57
N GLN A 203 -1.80 -12.98 19.72
CA GLN A 203 -2.15 -14.34 20.05
C GLN A 203 -0.87 -15.12 20.31
N ASP A 204 -0.62 -15.46 21.58
CA ASP A 204 0.43 -16.42 21.89
C ASP A 204 0.07 -17.78 21.31
N PRO A 205 1.03 -18.53 20.76
CA PRO A 205 0.79 -19.90 20.38
C PRO A 205 0.26 -20.63 21.62
N ARG A 206 -0.92 -21.25 21.49
CA ARG A 206 -1.33 -22.33 22.39
C ARG A 206 -0.44 -23.55 22.11
N SER A 207 0.85 -23.42 22.35
CA SER A 207 1.77 -24.55 22.42
C SER A 207 1.70 -25.07 23.84
N ASP A 208 1.38 -26.35 24.00
CA ASP A 208 1.49 -26.98 25.30
C ASP A 208 2.98 -27.00 25.65
N PRO A 209 3.40 -26.53 26.83
CA PRO A 209 4.80 -26.67 27.27
C PRO A 209 5.31 -28.11 27.23
N SER A 210 4.41 -29.12 27.20
CA SER A 210 4.77 -30.53 27.02
C SER A 210 5.11 -30.94 25.58
N ASP A 211 4.82 -30.10 24.58
CA ASP A 211 5.13 -30.39 23.18
C ASP A 211 6.65 -30.52 22.99
N ARG A 212 7.07 -31.50 22.17
CA ARG A 212 8.48 -31.72 21.85
C ARG A 212 9.14 -30.46 21.27
N TRP A 213 8.42 -29.71 20.45
CA TRP A 213 8.86 -28.42 19.92
C TRP A 213 7.84 -27.34 20.30
N CYS A 214 8.32 -26.26 20.92
CA CYS A 214 7.47 -25.13 21.28
C CYS A 214 8.22 -23.81 21.11
N ILE A 215 7.45 -22.73 20.94
CA ILE A 215 7.98 -21.37 20.88
C ILE A 215 7.42 -20.61 22.07
N ARG A 216 8.31 -20.06 22.87
CA ARG A 216 7.93 -19.09 23.91
C ARG A 216 8.19 -17.70 23.36
N SER A 217 7.11 -17.01 22.98
CA SER A 217 7.16 -15.59 22.64
C SER A 217 7.60 -14.77 23.85
N ASP A 218 8.36 -13.72 23.59
CA ASP A 218 8.73 -12.77 24.63
C ASP A 218 7.46 -11.99 25.02
N SER A 219 7.13 -11.98 26.31
CA SER A 219 5.83 -11.51 26.78
C SER A 219 5.68 -10.00 26.64
N GLY A 220 4.55 -9.55 26.11
CA GLY A 220 4.14 -8.13 26.16
C GLY A 220 4.44 -7.31 24.90
N GLU A 221 4.73 -7.92 23.75
CA GLU A 221 5.02 -7.19 22.50
C GLU A 221 3.73 -6.63 21.85
N PRO A 222 3.51 -5.30 21.83
CA PRO A 222 2.35 -4.70 21.18
C PRO A 222 2.58 -4.44 19.68
N TRP A 223 3.76 -4.76 19.14
CA TRP A 223 4.21 -4.29 17.83
C TRP A 223 3.72 -5.19 16.69
N SER A 224 3.02 -4.59 15.73
CA SER A 224 2.48 -5.33 14.57
C SER A 224 3.51 -5.65 13.50
N PHE A 225 4.79 -5.28 13.63
CA PHE A 225 5.78 -5.44 12.58
C PHE A 225 7.06 -6.15 13.03
N LEU A 226 7.21 -6.43 14.32
CA LEU A 226 8.40 -7.02 14.92
C LEU A 226 7.95 -8.03 15.98
N ARG A 227 8.59 -9.20 16.00
CA ARG A 227 8.31 -10.24 17.01
C ARG A 227 9.57 -10.98 17.40
N SER A 228 9.75 -11.30 18.68
CA SER A 228 10.79 -12.23 19.13
C SER A 228 10.25 -13.37 19.99
N GLY A 229 11.08 -14.40 20.13
CA GLY A 229 10.80 -15.52 20.99
C GLY A 229 11.94 -16.53 21.01
N SER A 230 11.76 -17.62 21.74
CA SER A 230 12.74 -18.70 21.86
C SER A 230 12.16 -20.01 21.36
N LEU A 231 12.88 -20.66 20.44
CA LEU A 231 12.59 -22.02 19.99
C LEU A 231 13.16 -23.00 21.00
N LYS A 232 12.30 -23.92 21.48
CA LYS A 232 12.69 -24.93 22.45
C LYS A 232 12.39 -26.34 21.96
N ARG A 233 13.25 -27.27 22.35
CA ARG A 233 13.08 -28.71 22.14
C ARG A 233 13.06 -29.42 23.49
N SER A 234 11.92 -29.99 23.87
CA SER A 234 11.74 -30.68 25.16
C SER A 234 12.22 -29.84 26.36
N GLY A 235 11.97 -28.53 26.32
CA GLY A 235 12.40 -27.56 27.34
C GLY A 235 13.79 -26.94 27.14
N GLU A 236 14.67 -27.55 26.33
CA GLU A 236 16.00 -27.01 26.02
C GLU A 236 15.93 -25.86 25.01
N HIS A 237 16.73 -24.81 25.21
CA HIS A 237 16.79 -23.67 24.30
C HIS A 237 17.62 -24.03 23.05
N VAL A 238 16.98 -24.01 21.88
CA VAL A 238 17.62 -24.37 20.60
C VAL A 238 18.07 -23.13 19.85
N ALA A 239 17.21 -22.12 19.72
CA ALA A 239 17.52 -20.91 18.97
C ALA A 239 16.71 -19.71 19.47
N GLN A 240 17.31 -18.52 19.38
CA GLN A 240 16.59 -17.26 19.52
C GLN A 240 15.96 -16.91 18.16
N LEU A 241 14.68 -16.53 18.19
CA LEU A 241 13.90 -16.15 17.02
C LEU A 241 13.69 -14.64 16.96
N LEU A 242 13.84 -14.05 15.78
CA LEU A 242 13.45 -12.67 15.50
C LEU A 242 12.77 -12.57 14.14
N VAL A 243 11.66 -11.84 14.05
CA VAL A 243 10.87 -11.71 12.84
C VAL A 243 10.56 -10.25 12.59
N VAL A 244 10.83 -9.78 11.37
CA VAL A 244 10.40 -8.48 10.87
C VAL A 244 9.38 -8.70 9.76
N PHE A 245 8.22 -8.08 9.89
CA PHE A 245 7.16 -8.09 8.88
C PHE A 245 7.21 -6.79 8.07
N LEU A 246 7.79 -6.87 6.87
CA LEU A 246 8.07 -5.71 6.01
C LEU A 246 6.81 -5.11 5.39
N ASP A 247 5.70 -5.84 5.42
CA ASP A 247 4.44 -5.43 4.83
C ASP A 247 3.42 -4.94 5.86
N GLU A 248 3.80 -4.70 7.12
CA GLU A 248 2.90 -4.23 8.19
C GLU A 248 2.95 -2.72 8.41
N CYS A 249 4.09 -2.08 8.12
CA CYS A 249 4.26 -0.63 8.16
C CYS A 249 4.34 -0.08 6.74
N SER A 250 3.53 0.94 6.42
CA SER A 250 3.69 1.68 5.17
C SER A 250 5.07 2.34 5.07
N LEU A 251 5.70 2.27 3.89
CA LEU A 251 6.95 2.98 3.59
C LEU A 251 6.74 4.51 3.51
N LEU A 252 5.51 4.98 3.39
CA LEU A 252 5.15 6.39 3.27
C LEU A 252 4.86 7.06 4.62
N GLU A 253 4.76 6.27 5.69
CA GLU A 253 4.55 6.74 7.06
C GLU A 253 5.86 6.88 7.82
N VAL A 254 5.86 7.64 8.92
CA VAL A 254 7.05 7.79 9.77
C VAL A 254 7.49 6.42 10.29
N ARG A 255 8.77 6.10 10.09
CA ARG A 255 9.36 4.86 10.57
C ARG A 255 9.31 4.82 12.10
N PRO A 256 8.73 3.79 12.73
CA PRO A 256 8.85 3.58 14.17
C PRO A 256 10.33 3.41 14.55
N GLU A 257 10.76 4.08 15.60
CA GLU A 257 12.09 3.85 16.17
C GLU A 257 12.18 2.42 16.69
N THR A 258 13.29 1.74 16.51
CA THR A 258 13.45 0.36 16.97
C THR A 258 14.86 0.18 17.52
N THR A 259 14.97 -0.59 18.59
CA THR A 259 16.24 -0.97 19.20
C THR A 259 16.19 -2.45 19.52
N LEU A 260 17.26 -3.18 19.21
CA LEU A 260 17.40 -4.58 19.57
C LEU A 260 18.48 -4.70 20.64
N SER A 261 18.10 -5.27 21.79
CA SER A 261 18.98 -5.46 22.94
C SER A 261 19.07 -6.95 23.30
N GLU A 262 20.01 -7.33 24.18
CA GLU A 262 20.07 -8.71 24.71
C GLU A 262 18.81 -9.08 25.51
N SER A 263 18.11 -8.09 26.08
CA SER A 263 16.81 -8.27 26.75
C SER A 263 15.61 -8.40 25.80
N GLY A 264 15.84 -8.34 24.48
CA GLY A 264 14.81 -8.42 23.46
C GLY A 264 14.63 -7.13 22.65
N PRO A 265 13.75 -7.16 21.64
CA PRO A 265 13.38 -5.99 20.86
C PRO A 265 12.60 -4.97 21.69
N ILE A 266 12.86 -3.69 21.44
CA ILE A 266 12.04 -2.57 21.89
C ILE A 266 11.76 -1.71 20.66
N ALA A 267 10.49 -1.67 20.25
CA ALA A 267 10.05 -0.80 19.17
C ALA A 267 9.15 0.34 19.69
N GLY A 268 9.23 1.47 19.02
CA GLY A 268 8.28 2.57 19.12
C GLY A 268 6.96 2.18 18.48
N GLU A 269 5.94 2.98 18.74
CA GLU A 269 4.62 2.70 18.18
C GLU A 269 4.52 3.14 16.72
N TYR A 270 3.95 2.28 15.90
CA TYR A 270 3.52 2.66 14.56
C TYR A 270 2.36 3.67 14.62
N SER A 271 2.38 4.68 13.76
CA SER A 271 1.38 5.74 13.70
C SER A 271 1.04 6.10 12.26
N VAL A 272 -0.25 6.26 11.99
CA VAL A 272 -0.74 6.78 10.70
C VAL A 272 -0.83 8.30 10.76
N ALA A 273 -0.26 8.98 9.77
CA ALA A 273 -0.32 10.43 9.63
C ALA A 273 -1.77 10.93 9.42
N ARG A 274 -2.05 12.14 9.94
CA ARG A 274 -3.33 12.82 9.70
C ARG A 274 -3.34 13.47 8.31
N PHE A 275 -4.34 13.14 7.51
CA PHE A 275 -4.47 13.64 6.14
C PHE A 275 -4.79 15.15 6.04
N ASP A 276 -5.45 15.70 7.05
CA ASP A 276 -5.79 17.13 7.11
C ASP A 276 -4.64 18.01 7.61
N ALA A 277 -3.70 17.42 8.35
CA ALA A 277 -2.59 18.11 8.99
C ALA A 277 -1.29 18.14 8.16
N LEU A 278 -1.19 17.33 7.08
CA LEU A 278 0.03 17.20 6.26
C LEU A 278 1.29 17.02 7.15
N GLU A 279 1.20 16.09 8.09
CA GLU A 279 2.26 15.87 9.08
C GLU A 279 3.60 15.48 8.44
N PRO A 280 4.74 15.68 9.14
CA PRO A 280 6.05 15.47 8.53
C PRO A 280 6.24 14.01 8.12
N THR A 281 6.40 13.77 6.81
CA THR A 281 6.80 12.45 6.27
C THR A 281 8.31 12.34 6.08
N SER A 282 9.11 13.28 6.61
CA SER A 282 10.54 13.40 6.30
C SER A 282 11.40 12.24 6.78
N ASN A 283 10.89 11.41 7.71
CA ASN A 283 11.55 10.21 8.22
C ASN A 283 10.89 8.91 7.73
N SER A 284 10.17 8.96 6.59
CA SER A 284 9.64 7.75 5.94
C SER A 284 10.64 7.20 4.92
N SER A 285 10.65 5.87 4.77
CA SER A 285 11.52 5.19 3.81
C SER A 285 11.26 5.62 2.37
N GLY A 286 9.99 5.87 2.02
CA GLY A 286 9.56 6.34 0.72
C GLY A 286 9.98 7.78 0.44
N TYR A 287 10.01 8.65 1.45
CA TYR A 287 10.51 10.02 1.33
C TYR A 287 12.03 10.05 1.10
N ASP A 288 12.79 9.25 1.87
CA ASP A 288 14.24 9.14 1.69
C ASP A 288 14.60 8.56 0.31
N LEU A 289 13.88 7.52 -0.14
CA LEU A 289 14.06 6.97 -1.48
C LEU A 289 13.87 8.03 -2.57
N LEU A 290 12.75 8.77 -2.53
CA LEU A 290 12.48 9.81 -3.52
C LEU A 290 13.52 10.94 -3.45
N SER A 291 13.95 11.32 -2.24
CA SER A 291 14.96 12.36 -2.06
C SER A 291 16.29 11.96 -2.68
N LYS A 292 16.77 10.73 -2.47
CA LYS A 292 18.00 10.22 -3.08
C LYS A 292 17.90 10.06 -4.60
N ILE A 293 16.74 9.66 -5.11
CA ILE A 293 16.49 9.64 -6.57
C ILE A 293 16.55 11.07 -7.14
N LEU A 294 15.99 12.06 -6.45
CA LEU A 294 16.04 13.46 -6.87
C LEU A 294 17.46 14.05 -6.78
N GLU A 295 18.24 13.65 -5.79
CA GLU A 295 19.67 14.01 -5.70
C GLU A 295 20.44 13.49 -6.91
N LEU A 296 20.21 12.23 -7.33
CA LEU A 296 20.75 11.72 -8.59
C LEU A 296 20.22 12.49 -9.81
N ALA A 297 18.92 12.80 -9.82
CA ALA A 297 18.29 13.54 -10.91
C ALA A 297 18.80 14.98 -11.04
N SER A 298 19.25 15.59 -9.95
CA SER A 298 19.79 16.96 -9.95
C SER A 298 21.08 17.11 -10.75
N GLN A 299 21.76 15.99 -11.02
CA GLN A 299 22.95 15.94 -11.89
C GLN A 299 22.59 15.94 -13.38
N HIS A 300 21.31 15.77 -13.72
CA HIS A 300 20.81 15.85 -15.08
C HIS A 300 20.84 17.30 -15.56
N GLN A 301 21.59 17.57 -16.62
CA GLN A 301 21.56 18.88 -17.29
C GLN A 301 20.40 18.90 -18.27
N ASP A 302 19.59 19.96 -18.24
CA ASP A 302 18.55 20.23 -19.24
C ASP A 302 19.23 20.56 -20.57
N PRO A 303 19.25 19.65 -21.57
CA PRO A 303 19.92 19.93 -22.84
C PRO A 303 19.23 21.05 -23.62
N LEU A 304 17.99 21.40 -23.24
CA LEU A 304 17.13 22.35 -23.94
C LEU A 304 17.01 23.71 -23.26
N GLY A 305 17.63 23.87 -22.09
CA GLY A 305 17.78 25.13 -21.37
C GLY A 305 16.57 26.08 -21.43
N ALA A 306 15.46 25.76 -20.75
CA ALA A 306 14.37 26.76 -20.57
C ALA A 306 13.32 26.40 -19.50
N GLY A 307 13.45 25.29 -18.77
CA GLY A 307 12.38 24.85 -17.84
C GLY A 307 11.04 24.48 -18.53
N SER A 308 11.04 24.41 -19.85
CA SER A 308 9.91 23.99 -20.69
C SER A 308 9.92 22.48 -20.95
N ASN A 309 11.02 21.81 -20.60
CA ASN A 309 11.18 20.36 -20.66
C ASN A 309 10.35 19.70 -19.53
N PRO A 310 9.41 18.78 -19.85
CA PRO A 310 8.61 18.07 -18.85
C PRO A 310 9.41 17.33 -17.77
N VAL A 311 10.54 16.72 -18.13
CA VAL A 311 11.40 15.98 -17.18
C VAL A 311 12.02 16.94 -16.17
N THR A 312 12.62 18.02 -16.65
CA THR A 312 13.20 19.06 -15.81
C THR A 312 12.13 19.73 -14.94
N ALA A 313 10.93 19.96 -15.48
CA ALA A 313 9.80 20.48 -14.72
C ALA A 313 9.33 19.49 -13.64
N ASN A 314 9.36 18.18 -13.89
CA ASN A 314 9.01 17.16 -12.87
C ASN A 314 10.04 17.17 -11.74
N ILE A 315 11.33 17.18 -12.08
CA ILE A 315 12.45 17.25 -11.11
C ILE A 315 12.32 18.51 -10.26
N ALA A 316 12.13 19.68 -10.89
CA ALA A 316 11.99 20.96 -10.19
C ALA A 316 10.80 20.95 -9.21
N SER A 317 9.62 20.52 -9.67
CA SER A 317 8.43 20.44 -8.81
C SER A 317 8.64 19.47 -7.64
N LEU A 318 9.17 18.26 -7.88
CA LEU A 318 9.34 17.24 -6.85
C LEU A 318 10.55 17.51 -5.92
N THR A 319 11.48 18.38 -6.31
CA THR A 319 12.55 18.86 -5.42
C THR A 319 12.00 19.81 -4.36
N HIS A 320 10.91 20.53 -4.66
CA HIS A 320 10.25 21.36 -3.68
C HIS A 320 9.60 20.52 -2.58
N GLU A 321 10.08 20.65 -1.34
CA GLU A 321 9.71 19.79 -0.22
C GLU A 321 8.19 19.66 -0.02
N ARG A 322 7.45 20.76 -0.11
CA ARG A 322 5.98 20.74 0.04
C ARG A 322 5.28 19.92 -1.04
N ILE A 323 5.69 20.06 -2.30
CA ILE A 323 5.10 19.33 -3.43
C ILE A 323 5.48 17.86 -3.35
N ARG A 324 6.72 17.57 -2.96
CA ARG A 324 7.16 16.20 -2.67
C ARG A 324 6.27 15.53 -1.62
N ARG A 325 6.05 16.19 -0.48
CA ARG A 325 5.17 15.68 0.59
C ARG A 325 3.74 15.48 0.09
N ASN A 326 3.18 16.44 -0.62
CA ASN A 326 1.83 16.33 -1.19
C ASN A 326 1.70 15.17 -2.18
N PHE A 327 2.72 14.93 -3.00
CA PHE A 327 2.74 13.80 -3.92
C PHE A 327 2.77 12.47 -3.16
N LEU A 328 3.65 12.32 -2.17
CA LEU A 328 3.71 11.12 -1.32
C LEU A 328 2.41 10.90 -0.54
N HIS A 329 1.74 11.98 -0.16
CA HIS A 329 0.46 11.94 0.52
C HIS A 329 -0.66 11.36 -0.37
N ILE A 330 -0.66 11.72 -1.67
CA ILE A 330 -1.58 11.13 -2.65
C ILE A 330 -1.25 9.64 -2.86
N LEU A 331 0.03 9.25 -2.88
CA LEU A 331 0.39 7.83 -2.92
C LEU A 331 -0.08 7.12 -1.65
N ARG A 332 0.05 7.73 -0.48
CA ARG A 332 -0.45 7.15 0.77
C ARG A 332 -1.96 6.93 0.72
N ALA A 333 -2.71 7.85 0.11
CA ALA A 333 -4.14 7.67 -0.11
C ALA A 333 -4.43 6.46 -1.00
N ALA A 334 -3.62 6.23 -2.04
CA ALA A 334 -3.75 5.05 -2.90
C ALA A 334 -3.58 3.74 -2.12
N GLU A 335 -2.67 3.69 -1.13
CA GLU A 335 -2.53 2.50 -0.27
C GLU A 335 -3.79 2.24 0.58
N ILE A 336 -4.39 3.32 1.11
CA ILE A 336 -5.59 3.26 1.96
C ILE A 336 -6.81 2.86 1.14
N ILE A 337 -7.02 3.50 -0.02
CA ILE A 337 -8.15 3.22 -0.92
C ILE A 337 -8.04 1.83 -1.54
N GLY A 338 -6.83 1.43 -1.94
CA GLY A 338 -6.57 0.14 -2.57
C GLY A 338 -6.36 -1.03 -1.61
N GLU A 339 -6.36 -0.79 -0.29
CA GLU A 339 -6.03 -1.76 0.77
C GLU A 339 -4.73 -2.54 0.52
N ARG A 340 -3.77 -1.90 -0.16
CA ARG A 340 -2.51 -2.51 -0.58
C ARG A 340 -1.37 -1.53 -0.38
N ARG A 341 -0.35 -1.95 0.37
CA ARG A 341 0.87 -1.18 0.59
C ARG A 341 1.82 -1.27 -0.61
N PHE A 342 2.56 -0.20 -0.83
CA PHE A 342 3.66 -0.17 -1.79
C PHE A 342 4.90 -0.86 -1.22
N SER A 343 5.52 -1.69 -2.06
CA SER A 343 6.88 -2.15 -1.86
C SER A 343 7.89 -1.11 -2.38
N TYR A 344 9.19 -1.27 -2.07
CA TYR A 344 10.23 -0.42 -2.67
C TYR A 344 10.22 -0.50 -4.19
N ARG A 345 9.94 -1.68 -4.75
CA ARG A 345 9.81 -1.87 -6.20
C ARG A 345 8.67 -1.04 -6.77
N ASP A 346 7.53 -1.03 -6.10
CA ASP A 346 6.39 -0.24 -6.56
C ASP A 346 6.71 1.26 -6.47
N LEU A 347 7.24 1.74 -5.34
CA LEU A 347 7.65 3.14 -5.18
C LEU A 347 8.71 3.56 -6.22
N TRP A 348 9.70 2.71 -6.49
CA TRP A 348 10.69 2.98 -7.52
C TRP A 348 10.06 3.15 -8.90
N ALA A 349 9.10 2.29 -9.26
CA ALA A 349 8.37 2.38 -10.51
C ALA A 349 7.51 3.66 -10.57
N VAL A 350 6.84 4.04 -9.47
CA VAL A 350 6.09 5.30 -9.37
C VAL A 350 7.01 6.49 -9.57
N TYR A 351 8.14 6.53 -8.88
CA TYR A 351 9.05 7.68 -8.93
C TYR A 351 9.72 7.80 -10.30
N SER A 352 10.10 6.68 -10.91
CA SER A 352 10.57 6.64 -12.30
C SER A 352 9.53 7.21 -13.27
N ARG A 353 8.26 6.79 -13.14
CA ARG A 353 7.14 7.28 -13.96
C ARG A 353 6.78 8.73 -13.68
N ALA A 354 6.89 9.17 -12.43
CA ALA A 354 6.66 10.55 -12.03
C ALA A 354 7.70 11.48 -12.67
N LEU A 355 8.97 11.07 -12.70
CA LEU A 355 10.05 11.88 -13.28
C LEU A 355 10.03 11.89 -14.80
N LEU A 356 9.86 10.72 -15.43
CA LEU A 356 10.08 10.55 -16.87
C LEU A 356 8.78 10.44 -17.69
N GLY A 357 7.62 10.34 -17.05
CA GLY A 357 6.35 10.14 -17.74
C GLY A 357 6.28 8.80 -18.48
N SER A 358 5.74 8.80 -19.70
CA SER A 358 5.72 7.62 -20.57
C SER A 358 7.09 7.30 -21.21
N LEU A 359 8.10 8.19 -21.06
CA LEU A 359 9.43 7.97 -21.63
C LEU A 359 10.15 6.76 -21.00
N VAL A 360 9.70 6.31 -19.83
CA VAL A 360 10.19 5.08 -19.19
C VAL A 360 10.02 3.87 -20.10
N SER A 361 8.96 3.85 -20.92
CA SER A 361 8.63 2.73 -21.82
C SER A 361 9.37 2.75 -23.16
N HIS A 362 10.14 3.79 -23.48
CA HIS A 362 10.89 3.85 -24.74
C HIS A 362 12.19 3.05 -24.66
N ASP A 363 12.56 2.34 -25.72
CA ASP A 363 13.81 1.57 -25.77
C ASP A 363 15.05 2.46 -25.86
N SER A 364 14.96 3.62 -26.53
CA SER A 364 16.05 4.58 -26.70
C SER A 364 15.70 5.97 -26.15
N ILE A 365 16.56 6.49 -25.27
CA ILE A 365 16.45 7.84 -24.69
C ILE A 365 16.61 8.92 -25.77
N ASP A 366 17.51 8.73 -26.72
CA ASP A 366 17.80 9.72 -27.77
C ASP A 366 16.59 9.96 -28.68
N SER A 367 15.88 8.87 -29.02
CA SER A 367 14.65 8.95 -29.81
C SER A 367 13.53 9.69 -29.07
N ALA A 368 13.42 9.45 -27.77
CA ALA A 368 12.44 10.10 -26.89
C ALA A 368 12.73 11.60 -26.73
N SER A 369 13.99 11.98 -26.49
CA SER A 369 14.42 13.37 -26.38
C SER A 369 14.14 14.13 -27.67
N THR A 370 14.50 13.57 -28.82
CA THR A 370 14.25 14.20 -30.13
C THR A 370 12.76 14.45 -30.38
N SER A 371 11.90 13.48 -30.06
CA SER A 371 10.44 13.65 -30.21
C SER A 371 9.88 14.74 -29.30
N MET A 372 10.41 14.85 -28.08
CA MET A 372 9.99 15.85 -27.11
C MET A 372 10.40 17.27 -27.55
N GLU A 373 11.60 17.41 -28.12
CA GLU A 373 12.10 18.68 -28.69
C GLU A 373 11.19 19.21 -29.79
N VAL A 374 10.80 18.34 -30.72
CA VAL A 374 9.86 18.69 -31.80
C VAL A 374 8.51 19.13 -31.22
N ASP A 375 7.99 18.42 -30.22
CA ASP A 375 6.74 18.80 -29.59
C ASP A 375 6.84 20.16 -28.87
N MET A 376 7.97 20.46 -28.23
CA MET A 376 8.21 21.76 -27.58
C MET A 376 8.24 22.91 -28.59
N GLU A 377 8.93 22.72 -29.72
CA GLU A 377 8.97 23.71 -30.80
C GLU A 377 7.56 23.96 -31.37
N VAL A 378 6.82 22.89 -31.69
CA VAL A 378 5.47 22.98 -32.27
C VAL A 378 4.49 23.63 -31.30
N ALA A 379 4.51 23.27 -30.02
CA ALA A 379 3.60 23.83 -29.03
C ALA A 379 3.82 25.34 -28.80
N GLY A 380 5.09 25.75 -28.71
CA GLY A 380 5.48 27.14 -28.45
C GLY A 380 5.32 28.10 -29.63
N ASN A 381 5.33 27.59 -30.86
CA ASN A 381 5.39 28.43 -32.06
C ASN A 381 3.98 28.75 -32.63
N ASN A 382 3.63 30.04 -32.63
CA ASN A 382 2.35 30.56 -33.14
C ASN A 382 2.17 30.39 -34.67
N ALA A 383 3.22 30.05 -35.42
CA ALA A 383 3.12 29.81 -36.86
C ALA A 383 2.37 28.49 -37.20
N TYR A 384 2.30 27.55 -36.27
CA TYR A 384 1.58 26.29 -36.49
C TYR A 384 0.07 26.43 -36.28
N HIS A 385 -0.70 25.61 -37.00
CA HIS A 385 -2.15 25.54 -36.85
C HIS A 385 -2.55 25.19 -35.39
N PRO A 386 -3.60 25.82 -34.79
CA PRO A 386 -3.96 25.64 -33.38
C PRO A 386 -4.12 24.19 -32.93
N THR A 387 -4.68 23.32 -33.77
CA THR A 387 -4.84 21.89 -33.44
C THR A 387 -3.51 21.14 -33.35
N LYS A 388 -2.53 21.47 -34.20
CA LYS A 388 -1.19 20.87 -34.15
C LYS A 388 -0.45 21.30 -32.88
N ARG A 389 -0.55 22.60 -32.54
CA ARG A 389 0.00 23.16 -31.31
C ARG A 389 -0.59 22.50 -30.07
N TRP A 390 -1.92 22.39 -30.03
CA TRP A 390 -2.62 21.73 -28.94
C TRP A 390 -2.22 20.26 -28.80
N ALA A 391 -2.14 19.51 -29.90
CA ALA A 391 -1.73 18.10 -29.86
C ALA A 391 -0.30 17.93 -29.31
N ALA A 392 0.63 18.79 -29.70
CA ALA A 392 1.99 18.79 -29.18
C ALA A 392 2.03 19.15 -27.68
N ALA A 393 1.34 20.23 -27.28
CA ALA A 393 1.22 20.64 -25.88
C ALA A 393 0.59 19.54 -25.00
N GLN A 394 -0.43 18.85 -25.52
CA GLN A 394 -1.08 17.74 -24.84
C GLN A 394 -0.11 16.58 -24.59
N ARG A 395 0.72 16.21 -25.58
CA ARG A 395 1.75 15.16 -25.41
C ARG A 395 2.78 15.54 -24.35
N LEU A 396 3.27 16.78 -24.36
CA LEU A 396 4.19 17.28 -23.33
C LEU A 396 3.53 17.27 -21.94
N GLY A 397 2.28 17.71 -21.84
CA GLY A 397 1.52 17.72 -20.59
C GLY A 397 1.23 16.32 -20.03
N GLN A 398 1.11 15.29 -20.88
CA GLN A 398 0.98 13.89 -20.44
C GLN A 398 2.23 13.35 -19.74
N LEU A 399 3.40 13.96 -19.98
CA LEU A 399 4.65 13.59 -19.30
C LEU A 399 4.77 14.19 -17.89
N ARG A 400 3.89 15.12 -17.51
CA ARG A 400 3.90 15.69 -16.15
C ARG A 400 3.57 14.64 -15.12
N PHE A 401 4.26 14.67 -13.98
CA PHE A 401 4.17 13.64 -12.95
C PHE A 401 2.73 13.42 -12.44
N PHE A 402 1.95 14.48 -12.25
CA PHE A 402 0.56 14.41 -11.81
C PHE A 402 -0.42 13.96 -12.90
N MET A 403 0.05 13.75 -14.14
CA MET A 403 -0.71 13.15 -15.23
C MET A 403 -0.26 11.72 -15.49
N SER A 404 1.06 11.50 -15.58
CA SER A 404 1.64 10.23 -16.01
C SER A 404 1.37 9.10 -15.02
N VAL A 405 1.45 9.36 -13.71
CA VAL A 405 1.29 8.34 -12.66
C VAL A 405 -0.10 7.68 -12.67
N PHE A 406 -1.13 8.38 -13.16
CA PHE A 406 -2.50 7.87 -13.25
C PHE A 406 -2.84 7.26 -14.62
N ALA A 407 -2.03 7.51 -15.64
CA ALA A 407 -2.26 7.00 -16.98
C ALA A 407 -1.66 5.58 -17.15
N PRO A 408 -2.29 4.66 -17.89
CA PRO A 408 -1.63 3.42 -18.32
C PRO A 408 -0.49 3.71 -19.32
N THR A 409 0.43 2.76 -19.53
CA THR A 409 1.40 2.87 -20.62
C THR A 409 0.75 2.49 -21.94
N SER A 410 0.56 3.45 -22.84
CA SER A 410 0.12 3.17 -24.21
C SER A 410 1.25 2.43 -24.95
N GLY A 411 1.07 1.15 -25.29
CA GLY A 411 1.89 0.52 -26.33
C GLY A 411 2.57 -0.83 -26.08
N THR A 412 2.30 -1.56 -24.99
CA THR A 412 2.84 -2.93 -24.84
C THR A 412 1.72 -3.97 -24.80
N GLU A 413 1.47 -4.61 -25.94
CA GLU A 413 0.78 -5.90 -26.01
C GLU A 413 1.72 -6.97 -25.43
N GLY A 414 1.59 -7.23 -24.13
CA GLY A 414 2.34 -8.24 -23.39
C GLY A 414 1.74 -8.45 -22.00
N PRO A 415 2.21 -9.44 -21.20
CA PRO A 415 1.77 -9.60 -19.81
C PRO A 415 1.90 -8.25 -19.09
N THR A 416 0.83 -7.81 -18.45
CA THR A 416 0.62 -6.45 -17.91
C THR A 416 1.89 -5.90 -17.29
N SER A 417 2.45 -4.84 -17.90
CA SER A 417 3.73 -4.27 -17.46
C SER A 417 3.66 -3.88 -15.98
N VAL A 418 4.80 -3.85 -15.28
CA VAL A 418 4.87 -3.37 -13.87
C VAL A 418 4.23 -1.98 -13.75
N PHE A 419 4.36 -1.13 -14.77
CA PHE A 419 3.75 0.19 -14.82
C PHE A 419 2.23 0.17 -15.00
N ASP A 420 1.66 -0.82 -15.69
CA ASP A 420 0.21 -0.97 -15.80
C ASP A 420 -0.40 -1.49 -14.50
N GLN A 421 0.28 -2.44 -13.83
CA GLN A 421 -0.12 -2.87 -12.48
C GLN A 421 -0.05 -1.70 -11.50
N LEU A 422 1.00 -0.89 -11.60
CA LEU A 422 1.17 0.31 -10.79
C LEU A 422 0.10 1.37 -11.09
N ALA A 423 -0.15 1.66 -12.36
CA ALA A 423 -1.19 2.59 -12.77
C ALA A 423 -2.56 2.10 -12.28
N SER A 424 -2.80 0.79 -12.19
CA SER A 424 -3.99 0.24 -11.54
C SER A 424 -4.05 0.59 -10.05
N MET A 425 -2.92 0.46 -9.33
CA MET A 425 -2.84 0.80 -7.89
C MET A 425 -3.08 2.28 -7.60
N VAL A 426 -2.49 3.19 -8.39
CA VAL A 426 -2.53 4.64 -8.11
C VAL A 426 -3.81 5.30 -8.65
N ARG A 427 -4.44 4.73 -9.68
CA ARG A 427 -5.64 5.30 -10.34
C ARG A 427 -6.83 5.45 -9.41
N THR A 428 -6.97 4.61 -8.40
CA THR A 428 -8.04 4.73 -7.40
C THR A 428 -7.93 6.02 -6.57
N ALA A 429 -6.73 6.61 -6.49
CA ALA A 429 -6.47 7.87 -5.83
C ALA A 429 -6.43 9.08 -6.80
N ASP A 430 -6.78 8.91 -8.09
CA ASP A 430 -6.78 9.99 -9.08
C ASP A 430 -7.80 11.09 -8.72
N PRO A 431 -7.37 12.29 -8.31
CA PRO A 431 -8.28 13.33 -7.86
C PRO A 431 -9.25 13.79 -8.98
N ALA A 432 -8.92 13.58 -10.26
CA ALA A 432 -9.86 13.89 -11.34
C ALA A 432 -11.06 12.92 -11.41
N SER A 433 -11.01 11.79 -10.71
CA SER A 433 -12.13 10.84 -10.59
C SER A 433 -13.14 11.23 -9.52
N ASP A 434 -12.72 12.04 -8.54
CA ASP A 434 -13.54 12.50 -7.42
C ASP A 434 -13.24 13.97 -7.12
N ALA A 435 -13.94 14.85 -7.84
CA ALA A 435 -13.76 16.30 -7.80
C ALA A 435 -15.04 17.00 -7.29
N PRO A 436 -15.42 16.80 -6.00
CA PRO A 436 -16.60 17.44 -5.43
C PRO A 436 -16.48 18.97 -5.49
N LEU A 437 -17.58 19.61 -5.93
CA LEU A 437 -17.71 21.07 -5.91
C LEU A 437 -17.73 21.57 -4.46
N GLY A 438 -17.04 22.68 -4.24
CA GLY A 438 -16.86 23.33 -2.93
C GLY A 438 -15.44 23.84 -2.74
N HIS A 439 -15.22 24.43 -1.57
CA HIS A 439 -13.89 24.82 -1.09
C HIS A 439 -13.43 23.90 0.02
N LEU A 440 -12.11 23.72 0.09
CA LEU A 440 -11.50 22.86 1.07
C LEU A 440 -11.71 23.43 2.47
N ASP A 441 -12.45 22.69 3.30
CA ASP A 441 -12.67 22.98 4.71
C ASP A 441 -12.03 21.87 5.54
N LYS A 442 -10.91 22.22 6.19
CA LYS A 442 -10.15 21.27 7.02
C LYS A 442 -10.86 20.91 8.32
N ASP A 443 -11.73 21.78 8.82
CA ASP A 443 -12.43 21.56 10.09
C ASP A 443 -13.66 20.67 9.87
N ALA A 444 -14.30 20.76 8.70
CA ALA A 444 -15.46 19.96 8.32
C ALA A 444 -15.28 19.14 7.02
N PRO A 445 -14.28 18.22 6.94
CA PRO A 445 -13.95 17.52 5.69
C PRO A 445 -15.12 16.72 5.13
N SER A 446 -15.95 16.09 5.97
CA SER A 446 -17.13 15.32 5.51
C SER A 446 -18.15 16.09 4.65
N ARG A 447 -18.08 17.43 4.63
CA ARG A 447 -18.94 18.30 3.82
C ARG A 447 -18.13 19.21 2.89
N SER A 448 -16.82 19.00 2.82
CA SER A 448 -15.92 19.83 2.03
C SER A 448 -15.89 19.36 0.57
N GLY A 449 -15.82 20.33 -0.33
CA GLY A 449 -15.42 20.11 -1.71
C GLY A 449 -14.05 20.72 -1.95
N TRP A 450 -13.56 20.68 -3.18
CA TRP A 450 -12.29 21.37 -3.50
C TRP A 450 -12.18 21.82 -4.95
N ALA A 451 -13.07 21.37 -5.83
CA ALA A 451 -12.94 21.59 -7.26
C ALA A 451 -13.43 22.96 -7.73
N THR A 452 -14.20 23.69 -6.92
CA THR A 452 -14.82 24.98 -7.33
C THR A 452 -13.82 25.98 -7.91
N PRO A 453 -12.63 26.22 -7.33
CA PRO A 453 -11.64 27.14 -7.92
C PRO A 453 -11.27 26.80 -9.37
N VAL A 454 -11.18 25.50 -9.70
CA VAL A 454 -10.88 25.05 -11.05
C VAL A 454 -12.11 25.21 -11.95
N TYR A 455 -13.30 24.84 -11.48
CA TYR A 455 -14.54 25.02 -12.26
C TYR A 455 -14.80 26.50 -12.59
N ASP A 456 -14.61 27.41 -11.64
CA ASP A 456 -14.77 28.84 -11.83
C ASP A 456 -13.76 29.39 -12.85
N ALA A 457 -12.52 28.87 -12.85
CA ALA A 457 -11.51 29.25 -13.83
C ALA A 457 -11.89 28.87 -15.28
N PHE A 458 -12.72 27.84 -15.49
CA PHE A 458 -13.24 27.50 -16.82
C PHE A 458 -14.48 28.31 -17.23
N SER A 459 -15.12 29.01 -16.30
CA SER A 459 -16.35 29.77 -16.58
C SER A 459 -16.09 31.10 -17.31
N VAL A 460 -14.86 31.63 -17.25
CA VAL A 460 -14.48 32.94 -17.82
C VAL A 460 -13.33 32.78 -18.83
N ILE A 461 -13.58 32.06 -19.93
CA ILE A 461 -12.59 31.91 -21.01
C ILE A 461 -12.78 33.05 -22.03
N GLY A 462 -11.74 33.86 -22.21
CA GLY A 462 -11.75 35.01 -23.13
C GLY A 462 -10.43 35.20 -23.88
N LYS A 463 -10.37 36.21 -24.75
CA LYS A 463 -9.13 36.58 -25.46
C LYS A 463 -8.03 37.08 -24.50
N GLU A 464 -8.40 37.58 -23.32
CA GLU A 464 -7.47 38.15 -22.33
C GLU A 464 -7.35 37.31 -21.04
N SER A 465 -8.16 36.26 -20.88
CA SER A 465 -8.15 35.40 -19.69
C SER A 465 -8.09 33.93 -20.07
N SER A 466 -7.16 33.20 -19.45
CA SER A 466 -7.02 31.75 -19.56
C SER A 466 -7.30 31.09 -18.20
N PRO A 467 -7.72 29.82 -18.18
CA PRO A 467 -8.01 29.13 -16.91
C PRO A 467 -6.81 29.10 -15.95
N LEU A 468 -5.58 28.90 -16.45
CA LEU A 468 -4.39 28.92 -15.59
C LEU A 468 -4.16 30.29 -14.95
N ASN A 469 -4.34 31.38 -15.71
CA ASN A 469 -4.19 32.74 -15.21
C ASN A 469 -5.26 33.09 -14.16
N LEU A 470 -6.47 32.53 -14.30
CA LEU A 470 -7.56 32.72 -13.32
C LEU A 470 -7.32 31.97 -12.02
N LEU A 471 -6.63 30.83 -12.06
CA LEU A 471 -6.15 30.11 -10.86
C LEU A 471 -5.02 30.85 -10.11
N ARG A 472 -4.52 31.96 -10.67
CA ARG A 472 -3.51 32.89 -10.12
C ARG A 472 -2.40 32.21 -9.28
N PRO A 473 -1.44 31.53 -9.92
CA PRO A 473 -0.31 30.89 -9.23
C PRO A 473 0.51 31.83 -8.35
N ASP A 474 0.61 33.12 -8.70
CA ASP A 474 1.34 34.11 -7.89
C ASP A 474 0.68 34.42 -6.54
N LEU A 475 -0.62 34.12 -6.41
CA LEU A 475 -1.37 34.29 -5.17
C LEU A 475 -1.45 33.01 -4.34
N ASP A 476 -1.16 31.86 -4.95
CA ASP A 476 -1.12 30.57 -4.27
C ASP A 476 0.33 30.03 -4.25
N PRO A 477 1.06 30.19 -3.13
CA PRO A 477 2.44 29.75 -3.00
C PRO A 477 2.65 28.29 -3.38
N ASP A 478 1.64 27.44 -3.20
CA ASP A 478 1.75 26.02 -3.50
C ASP A 478 1.66 25.75 -4.99
N LEU A 479 0.75 26.46 -5.66
CA LEU A 479 0.54 26.37 -7.10
C LEU A 479 1.78 26.88 -7.86
N LYS A 480 2.42 27.94 -7.35
CA LYS A 480 3.67 28.49 -7.90
C LYS A 480 4.80 27.47 -8.02
N ASN A 481 4.86 26.46 -7.14
CA ASN A 481 5.92 25.45 -7.14
C ASN A 481 5.68 24.32 -8.15
N VAL A 482 4.48 24.25 -8.74
CA VAL A 482 4.12 23.25 -9.75
C VAL A 482 4.00 23.89 -11.14
N VAL A 483 3.56 25.14 -11.20
CA VAL A 483 3.36 25.90 -12.45
C VAL A 483 4.67 26.53 -12.91
N GLY A 484 5.14 26.13 -14.10
CA GLY A 484 6.33 26.69 -14.73
C GLY A 484 6.11 27.12 -16.19
N PRO A 485 7.22 27.28 -16.94
CA PRO A 485 7.18 27.65 -18.36
C PRO A 485 6.35 26.67 -19.22
N LEU A 486 6.43 25.37 -18.93
CA LEU A 486 5.68 24.35 -19.65
C LEU A 486 4.15 24.52 -19.49
N GLU A 487 3.66 24.71 -18.27
CA GLU A 487 2.23 24.95 -18.02
C GLU A 487 1.74 26.19 -18.77
N THR A 488 2.58 27.22 -18.88
CA THR A 488 2.28 28.44 -19.66
C THR A 488 2.18 28.13 -21.16
N ILE A 489 3.04 27.27 -21.70
CA ILE A 489 2.97 26.83 -23.11
C ILE A 489 1.66 26.04 -23.35
N ILE A 490 1.31 25.14 -22.44
CA ILE A 490 0.09 24.33 -22.53
C ILE A 490 -1.16 25.22 -22.49
N ASP A 491 -1.23 26.15 -21.55
CA ASP A 491 -2.35 27.08 -21.38
C ASP A 491 -2.51 28.00 -22.61
N ARG A 492 -1.41 28.52 -23.17
CA ARG A 492 -1.46 29.32 -24.41
C ARG A 492 -1.91 28.51 -25.62
N ALA A 493 -1.47 27.26 -25.75
CA ALA A 493 -1.91 26.37 -26.83
C ALA A 493 -3.41 26.06 -26.71
N TYR A 494 -3.91 25.84 -25.48
CA TYR A 494 -5.34 25.70 -25.20
C TYR A 494 -6.12 26.96 -25.58
N GLN A 495 -5.68 28.14 -25.13
CA GLN A 495 -6.34 29.41 -25.42
C GLN A 495 -6.37 29.70 -26.93
N SER A 496 -5.29 29.41 -27.64
CA SER A 496 -5.22 29.55 -29.10
C SER A 496 -6.24 28.67 -29.82
N LEU A 497 -6.54 27.48 -29.29
CA LEU A 497 -7.56 26.60 -29.85
C LEU A 497 -8.98 27.09 -29.53
N GLN A 498 -9.23 27.52 -28.29
CA GLN A 498 -10.56 28.00 -27.86
C GLN A 498 -10.99 29.30 -28.55
N THR A 499 -10.05 30.22 -28.76
CA THR A 499 -10.32 31.55 -29.35
C THR A 499 -10.30 31.55 -30.88
N SER A 500 -10.02 30.40 -31.52
CA SER A 500 -10.08 30.25 -32.97
C SER A 500 -11.50 30.48 -33.49
N SER A 501 -11.63 31.29 -34.54
CA SER A 501 -12.89 31.56 -35.23
C SER A 501 -13.30 30.44 -36.19
N ASN A 502 -12.50 29.39 -36.34
CA ASN A 502 -12.82 28.27 -37.22
C ASN A 502 -13.89 27.35 -36.60
N ALA A 503 -15.06 27.29 -37.24
CA ALA A 503 -16.20 26.49 -36.80
C ALA A 503 -15.89 24.99 -36.77
N ASP A 504 -15.06 24.49 -37.69
CA ASP A 504 -14.73 23.06 -37.82
C ASP A 504 -13.96 22.49 -36.62
N LEU A 505 -13.50 23.36 -35.70
CA LEU A 505 -12.73 22.98 -34.52
C LEU A 505 -13.58 22.78 -33.26
N GLU A 506 -14.91 22.73 -33.37
CA GLU A 506 -15.80 22.58 -32.20
C GLU A 506 -15.52 21.27 -31.42
N ASP A 507 -15.37 20.14 -32.12
CA ASP A 507 -15.05 18.86 -31.50
C ASP A 507 -13.68 18.85 -30.84
N ASP A 508 -12.68 19.46 -31.49
CA ASP A 508 -11.35 19.62 -30.93
C ASP A 508 -11.37 20.48 -29.67
N ARG A 509 -12.12 21.58 -29.67
CA ARG A 509 -12.30 22.47 -28.50
C ARG A 509 -12.96 21.76 -27.32
N ARG A 510 -13.97 20.91 -27.58
CA ARG A 510 -14.64 20.11 -26.56
C ARG A 510 -13.69 19.07 -25.95
N ARG A 511 -12.97 18.30 -26.79
CA ARG A 511 -11.97 17.32 -26.33
C ARG A 511 -10.83 17.98 -25.55
N ALA A 512 -10.35 19.13 -26.04
CA ALA A 512 -9.34 19.93 -25.37
C ALA A 512 -9.81 20.39 -23.98
N SER A 513 -11.04 20.88 -23.85
CA SER A 513 -11.59 21.34 -22.56
C SER A 513 -11.72 20.20 -21.55
N GLN A 514 -12.17 19.01 -21.99
CA GLN A 514 -12.24 17.83 -21.11
C GLN A 514 -10.85 17.41 -20.61
N TRP A 515 -9.86 17.37 -21.50
CA TRP A 515 -8.50 16.99 -21.12
C TRP A 515 -7.83 18.05 -20.24
N TYR A 516 -7.95 19.33 -20.61
CA TYR A 516 -7.33 20.44 -19.88
C TYR A 516 -7.98 20.65 -18.51
N GLY A 517 -9.30 20.44 -18.40
CA GLY A 517 -9.99 20.43 -17.11
C GLY A 517 -9.41 19.38 -16.16
N ARG A 518 -9.21 18.14 -16.64
CA ARG A 518 -8.55 17.09 -15.84
C ARG A 518 -7.11 17.43 -15.49
N TYR A 519 -6.38 18.06 -16.41
CA TYR A 519 -5.02 18.52 -16.19
C TYR A 519 -4.96 19.54 -15.04
N LEU A 520 -5.81 20.57 -15.07
CA LEU A 520 -5.85 21.60 -14.02
C LEU A 520 -6.40 21.08 -12.69
N LEU A 521 -7.37 20.16 -12.70
CA LEU A 521 -7.85 19.48 -11.49
C LEU A 521 -6.70 18.75 -10.79
N ARG A 522 -5.94 17.93 -11.52
CA ARG A 522 -4.79 17.19 -10.97
C ARG A 522 -3.66 18.10 -10.53
N LEU A 523 -3.36 19.15 -11.32
CA LEU A 523 -2.35 20.15 -10.98
C LEU A 523 -2.70 20.88 -9.68
N TYR A 524 -3.96 21.31 -9.53
CA TYR A 524 -4.45 21.97 -8.32
C TYR A 524 -4.45 21.00 -7.12
N ALA A 525 -4.94 19.78 -7.33
CA ALA A 525 -5.00 18.76 -6.29
C ALA A 525 -3.60 18.39 -5.76
N VAL A 526 -2.61 18.20 -6.64
CA VAL A 526 -1.24 17.85 -6.21
C VAL A 526 -0.52 19.01 -5.52
N SER A 527 -0.82 20.26 -5.89
CA SER A 527 -0.27 21.42 -5.17
C SER A 527 -0.79 21.50 -3.73
N LYS A 528 -1.95 20.88 -3.44
CA LYS A 528 -2.56 20.83 -2.10
C LYS A 528 -2.46 19.47 -1.40
N GLY A 529 -2.00 18.43 -2.09
CA GLY A 529 -1.95 17.05 -1.56
C GLY A 529 -3.33 16.41 -1.41
N ILE A 530 -4.26 16.72 -2.33
CA ILE A 530 -5.63 16.22 -2.36
C ILE A 530 -5.69 14.97 -3.27
N PRO A 531 -5.99 13.77 -2.73
CA PRO A 531 -6.29 12.57 -3.50
C PRO A 531 -7.79 12.49 -3.85
N ALA A 532 -8.17 11.48 -4.64
CA ALA A 532 -9.58 11.04 -4.69
C ALA A 532 -10.06 10.59 -3.29
N LEU A 533 -11.35 10.73 -3.02
CA LEU A 533 -11.98 10.33 -1.75
C LEU A 533 -11.32 10.99 -0.54
N TYR A 534 -10.90 12.26 -0.69
CA TYR A 534 -10.17 13.00 0.34
C TYR A 534 -10.92 13.00 1.68
N ASN A 535 -12.24 13.13 1.65
CA ASN A 535 -13.08 13.22 2.85
C ASN A 535 -13.10 11.88 3.60
N GLU A 536 -13.20 10.78 2.86
CA GLU A 536 -13.18 9.41 3.37
C GLU A 536 -11.82 9.08 3.97
N VAL A 537 -10.73 9.34 3.25
CA VAL A 537 -9.35 9.06 3.70
C VAL A 537 -9.00 9.89 4.94
N THR A 538 -9.43 11.15 4.96
CA THR A 538 -9.30 12.02 6.15
C THR A 538 -10.12 11.49 7.32
N THR A 539 -11.35 11.05 7.09
CA THR A 539 -12.20 10.46 8.14
C THR A 539 -11.59 9.17 8.68
N TRP A 540 -11.05 8.32 7.80
CA TRP A 540 -10.37 7.07 8.17
C TRP A 540 -9.12 7.32 9.01
N SER A 541 -8.23 8.21 8.59
CA SER A 541 -6.99 8.52 9.34
C SER A 541 -7.28 9.14 10.71
N ARG A 542 -8.31 10.00 10.81
CA ARG A 542 -8.80 10.50 12.11
C ARG A 542 -9.34 9.36 12.98
N ALA A 543 -10.17 8.48 12.41
CA ALA A 543 -10.74 7.34 13.13
C ALA A 543 -9.64 6.40 13.65
N TRP A 544 -8.60 6.16 12.86
CA TRP A 544 -7.46 5.33 13.24
C TRP A 544 -6.79 5.87 14.51
N ARG A 545 -6.54 7.19 14.58
CA ARG A 545 -5.90 7.82 15.74
C ARG A 545 -6.77 7.83 16.98
N THR A 546 -8.04 8.21 16.86
CA THR A 546 -8.98 8.16 17.99
C THR A 546 -9.11 6.72 18.49
N SER A 547 -9.15 5.76 17.57
CA SER A 547 -9.23 4.33 17.93
C SER A 547 -7.99 3.85 18.66
N LYS A 548 -6.81 4.31 18.24
CA LYS A 548 -5.53 3.96 18.88
C LYS A 548 -5.38 4.59 20.26
N ASN A 549 -5.68 5.88 20.40
CA ASN A 549 -5.45 6.63 21.63
C ASN A 549 -6.54 6.39 22.69
N ASP A 550 -7.80 6.40 22.26
CA ASP A 550 -8.95 6.46 23.18
C ASP A 550 -9.77 5.16 23.15
N GLY A 551 -9.54 4.25 22.18
CA GLY A 551 -10.34 3.04 22.03
C GLY A 551 -11.80 3.31 21.63
N THR A 552 -12.07 4.48 21.01
CA THR A 552 -13.42 4.93 20.63
C THR A 552 -13.51 5.43 19.18
N LEU A 553 -14.74 5.63 18.71
CA LEU A 553 -15.06 6.28 17.43
C LEU A 553 -15.56 7.71 17.67
N ASN A 554 -15.36 8.58 16.68
CA ASN A 554 -15.98 9.90 16.68
C ASN A 554 -17.52 9.80 16.54
N GLU A 555 -18.21 10.91 16.82
CA GLU A 555 -19.68 10.96 16.81
C GLU A 555 -20.27 10.65 15.43
N THR A 556 -19.66 11.15 14.35
CA THR A 556 -20.11 10.90 12.97
C THR A 556 -20.12 9.40 12.64
N LEU A 557 -19.02 8.71 12.95
CA LEU A 557 -18.88 7.27 12.68
C LEU A 557 -19.77 6.45 13.60
N THR A 558 -19.87 6.83 14.88
CA THR A 558 -20.75 6.19 15.86
C THR A 558 -22.21 6.30 15.45
N GLY A 559 -22.67 7.50 15.10
CA GLY A 559 -24.05 7.76 14.66
C GLY A 559 -24.38 7.07 13.34
N GLY A 560 -23.45 7.09 12.39
CA GLY A 560 -23.60 6.40 11.11
C GLY A 560 -23.67 4.88 11.25
N LEU A 561 -22.74 4.27 12.02
CA LEU A 561 -22.78 2.82 12.30
C LEU A 561 -24.04 2.41 13.06
N THR A 562 -24.48 3.23 14.02
CA THR A 562 -25.75 3.01 14.73
C THR A 562 -26.91 3.01 13.75
N SER A 563 -26.97 3.98 12.85
CA SER A 563 -28.04 4.09 11.84
C SER A 563 -28.00 2.92 10.85
N LEU A 564 -26.81 2.44 10.48
CA LEU A 564 -26.67 1.27 9.62
C LEU A 564 -27.07 -0.01 10.34
N LEU A 565 -26.62 -0.26 11.57
CA LEU A 565 -26.91 -1.50 12.29
C LEU A 565 -28.34 -1.55 12.85
N ASN A 566 -28.86 -0.41 13.32
CA ASN A 566 -30.19 -0.21 13.88
C ASN A 566 -30.96 0.89 13.09
N PRO A 567 -31.36 0.65 11.83
CA PRO A 567 -32.14 1.63 11.10
C PRO A 567 -33.51 1.79 11.76
N ARG A 568 -33.92 3.05 11.95
CA ARG A 568 -35.18 3.38 12.62
C ARG A 568 -36.36 3.22 11.66
N ARG A 569 -37.50 2.79 12.19
CA ARG A 569 -38.76 2.63 11.44
C ARG A 569 -39.60 3.91 11.37
N SER A 570 -39.47 4.80 12.35
CA SER A 570 -40.18 6.07 12.44
C SER A 570 -39.38 7.08 13.25
N GLU A 571 -39.41 8.35 12.86
CA GLU A 571 -38.78 9.46 13.61
C GLU A 571 -39.28 9.59 15.05
N SER A 572 -40.48 9.10 15.33
CA SER A 572 -41.12 9.16 16.66
C SER A 572 -40.61 8.10 17.65
N GLN A 573 -40.03 7.00 17.17
CA GLN A 573 -39.51 5.93 18.03
C GLN A 573 -38.00 6.09 18.19
N ARG A 574 -37.58 6.66 19.32
CA ARG A 574 -36.16 6.67 19.70
C ARG A 574 -35.71 5.23 19.98
N ASP A 575 -34.61 4.85 19.33
CA ASP A 575 -33.71 3.75 19.73
C ASP A 575 -34.28 2.33 19.68
N THR A 576 -35.23 2.05 18.80
CA THR A 576 -35.73 0.68 18.59
C THR A 576 -35.64 0.24 17.14
N SER A 577 -34.81 -0.79 16.90
CA SER A 577 -34.71 -1.50 15.63
C SER A 577 -35.41 -2.85 15.77
N TYR A 578 -36.13 -3.26 14.73
CA TYR A 578 -36.84 -4.53 14.70
C TYR A 578 -36.26 -5.42 13.62
N VAL A 579 -35.81 -6.60 14.02
CA VAL A 579 -35.27 -7.61 13.09
C VAL A 579 -36.16 -8.84 13.14
N PRO A 580 -36.54 -9.44 11.99
CA PRO A 580 -37.35 -10.66 11.98
C PRO A 580 -36.68 -11.79 12.78
N THR A 581 -37.43 -12.43 13.67
CA THR A 581 -36.87 -13.41 14.62
C THR A 581 -36.47 -14.74 13.95
N PHE A 582 -37.21 -15.16 12.91
CA PHE A 582 -37.07 -16.47 12.27
C PHE A 582 -36.88 -16.39 10.75
N ALA A 583 -36.59 -15.20 10.20
CA ALA A 583 -36.31 -15.09 8.78
C ALA A 583 -34.93 -15.65 8.45
N SER A 584 -34.72 -16.04 7.18
CA SER A 584 -33.42 -16.47 6.68
C SER A 584 -32.37 -15.35 6.69
N ARG A 585 -32.81 -14.09 6.72
CA ARG A 585 -31.95 -12.90 6.75
C ARG A 585 -32.27 -11.99 7.92
N ALA A 586 -31.22 -11.41 8.50
CA ALA A 586 -31.34 -10.39 9.56
C ALA A 586 -31.45 -8.97 8.96
N GLU A 587 -32.39 -8.80 8.02
CA GLU A 587 -32.71 -7.50 7.42
C GLU A 587 -33.69 -6.73 8.32
N PRO A 588 -33.36 -5.50 8.77
CA PRO A 588 -34.24 -4.71 9.63
C PRO A 588 -35.57 -4.36 8.95
N VAL A 589 -36.65 -4.36 9.72
CA VAL A 589 -37.98 -3.98 9.24
C VAL A 589 -38.14 -2.46 9.31
N THR A 590 -37.85 -1.79 8.19
CA THR A 590 -37.93 -0.32 8.07
C THR A 590 -39.29 0.19 7.57
N SER A 591 -40.09 -0.66 6.95
CA SER A 591 -41.37 -0.30 6.33
C SER A 591 -42.59 -0.95 7.02
N THR A 592 -43.79 -0.66 6.51
CA THR A 592 -45.04 -1.30 6.95
C THR A 592 -45.12 -2.75 6.51
N THR A 593 -45.49 -3.65 7.42
CA THR A 593 -45.67 -5.06 7.12
C THR A 593 -47.08 -5.33 6.62
N THR A 594 -47.22 -6.06 5.52
CA THR A 594 -48.52 -6.45 4.95
C THR A 594 -49.18 -7.60 5.72
N HIS A 595 -48.36 -8.46 6.32
CA HIS A 595 -48.81 -9.57 7.16
C HIS A 595 -48.13 -9.50 8.54
N PRO A 596 -48.78 -10.06 9.59
CA PRO A 596 -48.15 -10.17 10.90
C PRO A 596 -46.87 -11.01 10.83
N ILE A 597 -45.76 -10.48 11.34
CA ILE A 597 -44.48 -11.18 11.46
C ILE A 597 -43.96 -11.11 12.89
N LEU A 598 -43.17 -12.11 13.29
CA LEU A 598 -42.44 -12.07 14.56
C LEU A 598 -41.13 -11.30 14.38
N VAL A 599 -40.93 -10.31 15.22
CA VAL A 599 -39.73 -9.47 15.24
C VAL A 599 -39.13 -9.46 16.64
N THR A 600 -37.81 -9.39 16.71
CA THR A 600 -37.09 -9.13 17.94
C THR A 600 -36.69 -7.65 17.95
N GLN A 601 -37.02 -6.98 19.05
CA GLN A 601 -36.59 -5.62 19.32
C GLN A 601 -35.12 -5.65 19.77
N LEU A 602 -34.25 -5.00 19.00
CA LEU A 602 -32.84 -4.80 19.37
C LEU A 602 -32.70 -3.50 20.16
N GLY A 603 -31.92 -3.55 21.25
CA GLY A 603 -31.66 -2.39 22.11
C GLY A 603 -30.46 -1.55 21.66
N ASP A 604 -29.99 -0.71 22.58
CA ASP A 604 -28.80 0.12 22.39
C ASP A 604 -27.54 -0.73 22.22
N MET A 605 -26.59 -0.19 21.48
CA MET A 605 -25.28 -0.81 21.27
C MET A 605 -24.16 0.14 21.67
N GLN A 606 -23.07 -0.44 22.15
CA GLN A 606 -21.85 0.31 22.44
C GLN A 606 -20.75 -0.14 21.48
N PHE A 607 -19.92 0.82 21.08
CA PHE A 607 -18.76 0.56 20.25
C PHE A 607 -17.48 0.73 21.05
N ARG A 608 -16.56 -0.21 20.85
CA ARG A 608 -15.16 -0.06 21.27
C ARG A 608 -14.28 -0.36 20.07
N THR A 609 -13.15 0.30 19.97
CA THR A 609 -12.24 0.08 18.85
C THR A 609 -10.93 -0.51 19.29
N ARG A 610 -10.33 -1.29 18.41
CA ARG A 610 -8.96 -1.77 18.54
C ARG A 610 -8.25 -1.59 17.21
N VAL A 611 -7.00 -1.14 17.27
CA VAL A 611 -6.13 -1.04 16.10
C VAL A 611 -5.19 -2.23 16.06
N GLU A 612 -5.05 -2.84 14.88
CA GLU A 612 -4.08 -3.90 14.58
C GLU A 612 -3.33 -3.52 13.31
N GLY A 613 -2.12 -2.96 13.45
CA GLY A 613 -1.42 -2.31 12.33
C GLY A 613 -2.23 -1.12 11.81
N GLU A 614 -2.63 -1.15 10.53
CA GLU A 614 -3.51 -0.13 9.94
C GLU A 614 -5.00 -0.50 10.05
N ARG A 615 -5.33 -1.72 10.45
CA ARG A 615 -6.73 -2.17 10.54
C ARG A 615 -7.40 -1.61 11.79
N ILE A 616 -8.59 -1.06 11.61
CA ILE A 616 -9.45 -0.61 12.69
C ILE A 616 -10.55 -1.67 12.87
N TRP A 617 -10.60 -2.30 14.04
CA TRP A 617 -11.69 -3.21 14.41
C TRP A 617 -12.66 -2.50 15.33
N VAL A 618 -13.93 -2.48 14.94
CA VAL A 618 -15.03 -1.99 15.77
C VAL A 618 -15.71 -3.19 16.42
N HIS A 619 -15.56 -3.30 17.73
CA HIS A 619 -16.28 -4.25 18.58
C HIS A 619 -17.65 -3.68 18.92
N VAL A 620 -18.68 -4.49 18.71
CA VAL A 620 -20.08 -4.12 18.95
C VAL A 620 -20.56 -4.89 20.18
N ALA A 621 -20.94 -4.18 21.23
CA ALA A 621 -21.50 -4.78 22.45
C ALA A 621 -23.00 -4.46 22.56
N ASP A 622 -23.79 -5.46 22.96
CA ASP A 622 -25.23 -5.33 23.22
C ASP A 622 -25.54 -5.73 24.67
N GLN A 623 -25.93 -4.74 25.48
CA GLN A 623 -26.32 -4.76 26.90
C GLN A 623 -25.33 -5.37 27.93
N SER A 624 -24.57 -6.39 27.55
CA SER A 624 -23.43 -6.99 28.27
C SER A 624 -22.72 -8.09 27.44
N SER A 625 -23.17 -8.37 26.21
CA SER A 625 -22.70 -9.45 25.35
C SER A 625 -21.91 -8.89 24.16
N ASP A 626 -20.79 -9.53 23.82
CA ASP A 626 -20.04 -9.20 22.61
C ASP A 626 -20.81 -9.74 21.40
N ALA A 627 -21.34 -8.83 20.59
CA ALA A 627 -22.07 -9.15 19.37
C ALA A 627 -21.13 -9.42 18.18
N GLY A 628 -19.83 -9.18 18.36
CA GLY A 628 -18.80 -9.42 17.37
C GLY A 628 -18.08 -8.15 16.95
N LYS A 629 -17.21 -8.30 15.95
CA LYS A 629 -16.39 -7.22 15.41
C LYS A 629 -16.56 -7.04 13.91
N ILE A 630 -16.45 -5.80 13.45
CA ILE A 630 -16.46 -5.42 12.04
C ILE A 630 -15.21 -4.57 11.75
N ALA A 631 -14.55 -4.81 10.62
CA ALA A 631 -13.47 -3.93 10.18
C ALA A 631 -14.06 -2.57 9.75
N LEU A 632 -13.40 -1.48 10.07
CA LEU A 632 -13.74 -0.14 9.58
C LEU A 632 -12.75 0.22 8.46
N ASP A 633 -13.12 -0.19 7.24
CA ASP A 633 -12.43 0.14 5.99
C ASP A 633 -13.07 1.36 5.30
N LEU A 634 -12.46 1.78 4.19
CA LEU A 634 -12.92 2.94 3.45
C LEU A 634 -14.33 2.74 2.88
N ASP A 635 -14.66 1.53 2.43
CA ASP A 635 -15.99 1.18 1.92
C ASP A 635 -17.08 1.37 2.98
N LEU A 636 -16.84 0.88 4.21
CA LEU A 636 -17.76 1.10 5.32
C LEU A 636 -17.86 2.58 5.70
N ILE A 637 -16.75 3.32 5.70
CA ILE A 637 -16.76 4.77 5.94
C ILE A 637 -17.57 5.50 4.87
N ARG A 638 -17.41 5.16 3.60
CA ARG A 638 -18.21 5.75 2.50
C ARG A 638 -19.70 5.54 2.73
N LEU A 639 -20.10 4.30 3.06
CA LEU A 639 -21.49 4.02 3.36
C LEU A 639 -21.99 4.82 4.56
N ILE A 640 -21.20 4.92 5.63
CA ILE A 640 -21.51 5.75 6.81
C ILE A 640 -21.71 7.22 6.42
N LEU A 641 -20.82 7.79 5.60
CA LEU A 641 -20.88 9.20 5.20
C LEU A 641 -22.09 9.51 4.30
N THR A 642 -22.67 8.50 3.64
CA THR A 642 -23.94 8.66 2.90
C THR A 642 -25.20 8.67 3.78
N VAL A 643 -25.06 8.39 5.08
CA VAL A 643 -26.20 8.43 6.00
C VAL A 643 -26.60 9.89 6.22
N SER A 644 -27.76 10.26 5.67
CA SER A 644 -28.37 11.56 5.92
C SER A 644 -29.55 11.40 6.88
N GLY A 645 -29.47 12.07 8.03
CA GLY A 645 -30.41 11.89 9.13
C GLY A 645 -30.28 10.49 9.76
N GLN A 646 -31.25 9.61 9.52
CA GLN A 646 -31.33 8.25 10.06
C GLN A 646 -31.59 7.19 8.98
N HIS A 647 -31.46 7.58 7.70
CA HIS A 647 -31.66 6.70 6.55
C HIS A 647 -30.33 6.44 5.86
N SER A 648 -30.05 5.18 5.52
CA SER A 648 -28.90 4.82 4.71
C SER A 648 -29.14 5.25 3.27
N GLY A 649 -28.20 6.03 2.70
CA GLY A 649 -28.11 6.15 1.25
C GLY A 649 -27.85 4.79 0.60
N ILE A 650 -28.40 4.55 -0.58
CA ILE A 650 -28.06 3.36 -1.37
C ILE A 650 -26.77 3.68 -2.13
N THR A 651 -25.71 2.94 -1.84
CA THR A 651 -24.46 3.00 -2.61
C THR A 651 -24.22 1.67 -3.33
N GLU A 652 -23.43 1.67 -4.41
CA GLU A 652 -23.02 0.45 -5.11
C GLU A 652 -22.34 -0.56 -4.16
N MET A 653 -21.70 -0.06 -3.10
CA MET A 653 -21.00 -0.84 -2.07
C MET A 653 -21.90 -1.51 -1.04
N SER A 654 -23.21 -1.21 -1.08
CA SER A 654 -24.19 -1.83 -0.18
C SER A 654 -24.20 -3.36 -0.32
N SER A 655 -23.95 -3.88 -1.53
CA SER A 655 -23.90 -5.32 -1.80
C SER A 655 -22.74 -6.03 -1.07
N THR A 656 -21.57 -5.40 -1.00
CA THR A 656 -20.37 -5.92 -0.33
C THR A 656 -20.45 -5.79 1.19
N ILE A 657 -21.05 -4.71 1.69
CA ILE A 657 -21.08 -4.38 3.13
C ILE A 657 -22.26 -5.05 3.85
N SER A 658 -23.40 -5.24 3.18
CA SER A 658 -24.62 -5.81 3.79
C SER A 658 -24.38 -7.14 4.52
N PRO A 659 -23.63 -8.11 3.97
CA PRO A 659 -23.34 -9.36 4.68
C PRO A 659 -22.59 -9.15 6.01
N ARG A 660 -21.72 -8.14 6.11
CA ARG A 660 -20.99 -7.83 7.35
C ARG A 660 -21.91 -7.28 8.41
N LEU A 661 -22.79 -6.34 8.04
CA LEU A 661 -23.80 -5.77 8.93
C LEU A 661 -24.80 -6.83 9.39
N GLU A 662 -25.23 -7.69 8.47
CA GLU A 662 -26.15 -8.80 8.76
C GLU A 662 -25.56 -9.80 9.76
N ARG A 663 -24.28 -10.15 9.66
CA ARG A 663 -23.61 -11.03 10.65
C ARG A 663 -23.68 -10.46 12.06
N ILE A 664 -23.45 -9.16 12.22
CA ILE A 664 -23.55 -8.49 13.52
C ILE A 664 -25.00 -8.52 14.02
N ARG A 665 -25.97 -8.15 13.18
CA ARG A 665 -27.40 -8.19 13.57
C ARG A 665 -27.85 -9.61 13.96
N SER A 666 -27.44 -10.62 13.21
CA SER A 666 -27.70 -12.04 13.52
C SER A 666 -27.07 -12.48 14.84
N ALA A 667 -25.84 -12.03 15.14
CA ALA A 667 -25.19 -12.30 16.42
C ALA A 667 -25.94 -11.65 17.59
N ARG A 668 -26.39 -10.40 17.42
CA ARG A 668 -27.25 -9.69 18.40
C ARG A 668 -28.58 -10.40 18.62
N LEU A 669 -29.24 -10.81 17.54
CA LEU A 669 -30.49 -11.56 17.59
C LEU A 669 -30.34 -12.84 18.45
N ARG A 670 -29.24 -13.58 18.25
CA ARG A 670 -28.91 -14.76 19.06
C ARG A 670 -28.71 -14.41 20.53
N SER A 671 -27.95 -13.36 20.82
CA SER A 671 -27.72 -12.92 22.21
C SER A 671 -29.02 -12.55 22.92
N VAL A 672 -29.85 -11.73 22.29
CA VAL A 672 -31.14 -11.28 22.84
C VAL A 672 -32.11 -12.45 23.06
N ASN A 673 -32.17 -13.40 22.11
CA ASN A 673 -33.03 -14.58 22.24
C ASN A 673 -32.52 -15.63 23.23
N SER A 674 -31.22 -15.62 23.56
CA SER A 674 -30.60 -16.57 24.50
C SER A 674 -30.40 -16.00 25.91
N GLY A 675 -30.68 -14.70 26.10
CA GLY A 675 -30.53 -14.00 27.37
C GLY A 675 -31.58 -14.41 28.42
N PRO A 676 -31.53 -13.83 29.64
CA PRO A 676 -32.41 -14.21 30.75
C PRO A 676 -33.89 -13.81 30.56
N ASN A 677 -34.21 -12.86 29.67
CA ASN A 677 -35.59 -12.41 29.38
C ASN A 677 -36.00 -12.49 27.87
N PRO A 678 -35.88 -13.65 27.19
CA PRO A 678 -36.18 -13.75 25.74
C PRO A 678 -37.61 -13.36 25.33
N PRO A 679 -38.67 -13.69 26.10
CA PRO A 679 -40.05 -13.38 25.70
C PRO A 679 -40.36 -11.90 25.56
N GLN A 680 -39.62 -11.04 26.29
CA GLN A 680 -39.97 -9.62 26.40
C GLN A 680 -39.49 -8.79 25.20
N SER A 681 -38.47 -9.26 24.48
CA SER A 681 -37.93 -8.59 23.29
C SER A 681 -38.63 -9.02 22.00
N ILE A 682 -39.32 -10.17 22.01
CA ILE A 682 -40.07 -10.68 20.85
C ILE A 682 -41.45 -10.01 20.80
N ARG A 683 -41.79 -9.46 19.64
CA ARG A 683 -43.07 -8.79 19.35
C ARG A 683 -43.68 -9.31 18.06
N VAL A 684 -45.01 -9.25 17.98
CA VAL A 684 -45.72 -9.38 16.70
C VAL A 684 -45.82 -8.00 16.07
N MET A 685 -45.35 -7.88 14.83
CA MET A 685 -45.45 -6.66 14.04
C MET A 685 -46.49 -6.84 12.94
N SER A 686 -47.54 -6.01 12.94
CA SER A 686 -48.61 -6.01 11.94
C SER A 686 -48.94 -4.58 11.53
N GLY A 687 -48.87 -4.29 10.22
CA GLY A 687 -49.05 -2.92 9.72
C GLY A 687 -47.97 -2.00 10.28
N LYS A 688 -48.37 -0.92 10.98
CA LYS A 688 -47.47 0.02 11.67
C LYS A 688 -47.25 -0.31 13.16
N SER A 689 -48.03 -1.23 13.71
CA SER A 689 -48.09 -1.48 15.16
C SER A 689 -47.24 -2.68 15.58
N THR A 690 -46.77 -2.65 16.83
CA THR A 690 -46.08 -3.78 17.47
C THR A 690 -46.84 -4.20 18.74
N TYR A 691 -46.95 -5.51 18.94
CA TYR A 691 -47.69 -6.10 20.05
C TYR A 691 -46.76 -7.05 20.83
N PRO A 692 -46.71 -6.98 22.17
CA PRO A 692 -45.87 -7.88 22.97
C PRO A 692 -46.36 -9.33 22.87
N VAL A 693 -45.44 -10.29 22.87
CA VAL A 693 -45.78 -11.72 22.93
C VAL A 693 -45.82 -12.17 24.39
N ALA A 694 -46.97 -12.64 24.85
CA ALA A 694 -47.07 -13.31 26.15
C ALA A 694 -46.73 -14.79 26.00
N VAL A 695 -45.64 -15.25 26.63
CA VAL A 695 -45.37 -16.69 26.74
C VAL A 695 -46.24 -17.23 27.85
N VAL A 696 -47.34 -17.89 27.46
CA VAL A 696 -48.16 -18.67 28.40
C VAL A 696 -47.34 -19.92 28.75
N LYS A 697 -46.82 -20.00 29.98
CA LYS A 697 -46.28 -21.26 30.49
C LYS A 697 -47.41 -22.28 30.44
N GLY A 698 -47.28 -23.28 29.56
CA GLY A 698 -48.24 -24.39 29.51
C GLY A 698 -48.29 -25.09 30.87
N PRO A 699 -49.42 -25.76 31.20
CA PRO A 699 -49.53 -26.51 32.43
C PRO A 699 -48.36 -27.49 32.51
N THR A 700 -47.60 -27.42 33.59
CA THR A 700 -46.69 -28.50 33.97
C THR A 700 -47.53 -29.76 34.08
N ASN A 701 -47.34 -30.70 33.17
CA ASN A 701 -47.88 -32.05 33.33
C ASN A 701 -47.21 -32.65 34.57
N ALA A 702 -47.85 -32.46 35.72
CA ALA A 702 -47.77 -33.40 36.82
C ALA A 702 -48.59 -34.61 36.38
N GLY A 703 -47.89 -35.61 35.84
CA GLY A 703 -48.42 -36.91 35.44
C GLY A 703 -47.27 -37.89 35.41
#